data_AF-A0A8H7EYS8-F1
#
_entry.id   AF-A0A8H7EYS8-F1
#
_cell.length_a   1.000
_cell.length_b   1.000
_cell.length_c   1.000
_cell.angle_alpha   90.00
_cell.angle_beta   90.00
_cell.angle_gamma   90.00
#
_symmetry.space_group_name_H-M   'P 1'
#
loop_
_entity.id
_entity.type
_entity.pdbx_description
1 polymer ?
#
loop_
_entity_poly.entity_id
_entity_poly.type
_entity_poly.pdbx_seq_one_letter_code
_entity_poly.pdbx_strand_id
1 'polypeptide(L)'
;MIYVVSRLSIAEAATIINAAITFVQVTLPVSLVLLVIHFMSRTNQAVAWSSLGQILHSSIWPTLLRSDSTSRKSTGFAVPTITILITACTVLVAVAGVILPLGLHDGPPFIDHPKYVTANYIPDDSPLALATTPNRFKYLYGRPCGRTEFPPCLNIAAKSQNTPTASTVQVLNSTPQGPFTLQYRRFYNEVPDLGTLYSSSGLSGTVQSFLQQDGIFAVEGLIVDMTTDHPGIGFWNTTVPEADHGGTWSQDVLWLEPLTECIHTNLTVSYEMTDSGPFQDNYNLTDHGGFYDLIVDIPPLSRDGQNINLSRRAYRSAVLSNLIAMVYLNTSRESSFEGKNYTIIYDLTSGLSLSSLTVGHITSLPLSYLNGTVESGSFISTACQGFEDSDIANKSNIHVSCGAFLGPPLRTDEGDPETSVKVLGGGRTSTLRLSRKPAGQTVLWGIEKENFKIRSIDLMWGRIDDRYENDSSIWAIRSEGLYLPAGRSAFDVTALPSGPAHAAHETTWKQIYETAFARDDYLVDYRGTFDYAMRRKYQAIVEQNPVNGYASIRNIVWTDMMLNSVVGTATNATAFFSAYKPSIEYRMPFAIPGFILLAIWLPSFLLAIVLFGMGALRLGYMRDVFNHTSIGRAVVGASSLRDENSSNQPELFVPADSSSETAHDGNDVWVGSEATPVTLFLDRGSTYETVPLESTGRH
;
A
#
# COMPACT_ATOMS: atom_id res chain seq x y z
N MET A 1 -7.69 0.42 -31.20
CA MET A 1 -8.08 -0.73 -30.35
C MET A 1 -9.53 -0.54 -29.91
N ILE A 2 -10.22 -1.60 -29.49
CA ILE A 2 -11.57 -1.52 -28.91
C ILE A 2 -11.52 -2.26 -27.58
N TYR A 3 -11.94 -1.60 -26.50
CA TYR A 3 -12.07 -2.21 -25.18
C TYR A 3 -13.51 -2.69 -25.01
N VAL A 4 -13.68 -3.96 -24.65
CA VAL A 4 -15.00 -4.52 -24.30
C VAL A 4 -14.94 -4.99 -22.86
N VAL A 5 -15.62 -4.25 -21.98
CA VAL A 5 -15.90 -4.73 -20.62
C VAL A 5 -16.88 -5.89 -20.74
N SER A 6 -16.40 -7.10 -20.51
CA SER A 6 -17.16 -8.33 -20.77
C SER A 6 -17.02 -9.27 -19.57
N ARG A 7 -18.07 -10.02 -19.27
CA ARG A 7 -18.02 -11.14 -18.30
C ARG A 7 -17.46 -12.43 -18.90
N LEU A 8 -17.12 -12.42 -20.20
CA LEU A 8 -16.60 -13.57 -20.91
C LEU A 8 -15.10 -13.67 -20.67
N SER A 9 -14.62 -14.90 -20.50
CA SER A 9 -13.20 -15.24 -20.62
C SER A 9 -12.74 -15.19 -22.08
N ILE A 10 -11.42 -15.13 -22.30
CA ILE A 10 -10.83 -15.26 -23.64
C ILE A 10 -11.28 -16.56 -24.32
N ALA A 11 -11.41 -17.66 -23.58
CA ALA A 11 -11.86 -18.95 -24.11
C ALA A 11 -13.32 -18.91 -24.58
N GLU A 12 -14.22 -18.27 -23.83
CA GLU A 12 -15.63 -18.10 -24.24
C GLU A 12 -15.75 -17.18 -25.45
N ALA A 13 -15.01 -16.06 -25.49
CA ALA A 13 -15.01 -15.17 -26.63
C ALA A 13 -14.40 -15.82 -27.91
N ALA A 14 -13.32 -16.59 -27.77
CA ALA A 14 -12.72 -17.35 -28.86
C ALA A 14 -13.65 -18.48 -29.37
N THR A 15 -14.37 -19.17 -28.48
CA THR A 15 -15.35 -20.19 -28.89
C THR A 15 -16.57 -19.59 -29.59
N ILE A 16 -17.05 -18.41 -29.17
CA ILE A 16 -18.10 -17.66 -29.88
C ILE A 16 -17.64 -17.28 -31.31
N ILE A 17 -16.41 -16.79 -31.45
CA ILE A 17 -15.82 -16.47 -32.76
C ILE A 17 -15.73 -17.72 -33.65
N ASN A 18 -15.23 -18.83 -33.11
CA ASN A 18 -15.14 -20.10 -33.85
C ASN A 18 -16.52 -20.66 -34.23
N ALA A 19 -17.54 -20.50 -33.38
CA ALA A 19 -18.93 -20.84 -33.70
C ALA A 19 -19.49 -19.98 -34.86
N ALA A 20 -19.17 -18.68 -34.89
CA ALA A 20 -19.55 -17.81 -36.00
C ALA A 20 -18.84 -18.19 -37.32
N ILE A 21 -17.53 -18.51 -37.26
CA ILE A 21 -16.75 -18.90 -38.43
C ILE A 21 -17.22 -20.26 -38.99
N THR A 22 -17.55 -21.24 -38.13
CA THR A 22 -18.12 -22.51 -38.59
C THR A 22 -19.52 -22.35 -39.21
N PHE A 23 -20.35 -21.44 -38.69
CA PHE A 23 -21.62 -21.09 -39.33
C PHE A 23 -21.43 -20.48 -40.73
N VAL A 24 -20.45 -19.57 -40.89
CA VAL A 24 -20.07 -19.02 -42.20
C VAL A 24 -19.49 -20.11 -43.12
N GLN A 25 -18.67 -21.02 -42.60
CA GLN A 25 -18.08 -22.14 -43.35
C GLN A 25 -19.16 -23.05 -43.98
N VAL A 26 -20.26 -23.31 -43.26
CA VAL A 26 -21.38 -24.13 -43.76
C VAL A 26 -22.27 -23.35 -44.72
N THR A 27 -22.56 -22.08 -44.43
CA THR A 27 -23.54 -21.29 -45.21
C THR A 27 -22.97 -20.61 -46.45
N LEU A 28 -21.68 -20.25 -46.47
CA LEU A 28 -21.03 -19.60 -47.60
C LEU A 28 -21.10 -20.45 -48.88
N PRO A 29 -20.68 -21.74 -48.91
CA PRO A 29 -20.75 -22.56 -50.12
C PRO A 29 -22.18 -22.78 -50.60
N VAL A 30 -23.14 -22.94 -49.67
CA VAL A 30 -24.56 -23.09 -49.99
C VAL A 30 -25.10 -21.83 -50.67
N SER A 31 -24.80 -20.65 -50.14
CA SER A 31 -25.23 -19.38 -50.75
C SER A 31 -24.63 -19.18 -52.16
N LEU A 32 -23.34 -19.47 -52.34
CA LEU A 32 -22.66 -19.34 -53.63
C LEU A 32 -23.23 -20.30 -54.69
N VAL A 33 -23.50 -21.56 -54.33
CA VAL A 33 -24.12 -22.55 -55.24
C VAL A 33 -25.51 -22.10 -55.69
N LEU A 34 -26.35 -21.57 -54.77
CA LEU A 34 -27.68 -21.05 -55.12
C LEU A 34 -27.60 -19.88 -56.12
N LEU A 35 -26.64 -18.97 -55.93
CA LEU A 35 -26.40 -17.87 -56.85
C LEU A 35 -25.93 -18.35 -58.23
N VAL A 36 -24.99 -19.30 -58.30
CA VAL A 36 -24.51 -19.85 -59.58
C VAL A 36 -25.65 -20.54 -60.35
N ILE A 37 -26.50 -21.32 -59.66
CA ILE A 37 -27.68 -21.96 -60.28
C ILE A 37 -28.65 -20.91 -60.85
N HIS A 38 -28.90 -19.82 -60.13
CA HIS A 38 -29.77 -18.73 -60.59
C HIS A 38 -29.19 -18.00 -61.81
N PHE A 39 -27.92 -17.58 -61.75
CA PHE A 39 -27.29 -16.80 -62.82
C PHE A 39 -26.99 -17.63 -64.08
N MET A 40 -26.66 -18.93 -63.98
CA MET A 40 -26.40 -19.78 -65.16
C MET A 40 -27.66 -20.18 -65.94
N SER A 41 -28.87 -19.99 -65.38
CA SER A 41 -30.15 -20.44 -65.97
C SER A 41 -30.44 -19.91 -67.41
N ARG A 42 -29.65 -18.94 -67.91
CA ARG A 42 -29.84 -18.30 -69.23
C ARG A 42 -28.76 -18.56 -70.29
N THR A 43 -27.71 -19.35 -70.03
CA THR A 43 -26.63 -19.57 -71.02
C THR A 43 -26.50 -21.03 -71.49
N ASN A 44 -26.88 -21.28 -72.75
CA ASN A 44 -26.93 -22.60 -73.38
C ASN A 44 -25.54 -23.20 -73.69
N GLN A 45 -24.87 -23.81 -72.71
CA GLN A 45 -23.76 -24.73 -72.97
C GLN A 45 -23.83 -25.97 -72.08
N ALA A 46 -24.04 -27.14 -72.69
CA ALA A 46 -24.08 -28.44 -72.00
C ALA A 46 -22.80 -28.74 -71.18
N VAL A 47 -21.67 -28.16 -71.58
CA VAL A 47 -20.36 -28.29 -70.90
C VAL A 47 -20.35 -27.61 -69.52
N ALA A 48 -21.11 -26.52 -69.33
CA ALA A 48 -21.19 -25.82 -68.05
C ALA A 48 -21.90 -26.68 -66.97
N TRP A 49 -22.85 -27.53 -67.38
CA TRP A 49 -23.56 -28.45 -66.49
C TRP A 49 -22.65 -29.56 -65.94
N SER A 50 -21.76 -30.11 -66.77
CA SER A 50 -20.77 -31.10 -66.35
C SER A 50 -19.80 -30.54 -65.29
N SER A 51 -19.37 -29.28 -65.44
CA SER A 51 -18.54 -28.60 -64.44
C SER A 51 -19.31 -28.22 -63.16
N LEU A 52 -20.60 -27.88 -63.27
CA LEU A 52 -21.42 -27.58 -62.10
C LEU A 52 -21.63 -28.83 -61.24
N GLY A 53 -21.79 -30.01 -61.86
CA GLY A 53 -21.80 -31.29 -61.16
C GLY A 53 -20.56 -31.49 -60.29
N GLN A 54 -19.37 -31.15 -60.79
CA GLN A 54 -18.12 -31.24 -60.04
C GLN A 54 -18.08 -30.30 -58.81
N ILE A 55 -18.65 -29.10 -58.92
CA ILE A 55 -18.79 -28.15 -57.79
C ILE A 55 -19.81 -28.70 -56.77
N LEU A 56 -20.91 -29.25 -57.25
CA LEU A 56 -21.99 -29.80 -56.42
C LEU A 56 -21.56 -31.03 -55.62
N HIS A 57 -20.74 -31.91 -56.21
CA HIS A 57 -20.12 -33.04 -55.52
C HIS A 57 -19.12 -32.64 -54.41
N SER A 58 -18.60 -31.40 -54.39
CA SER A 58 -17.73 -30.90 -53.31
C SER A 58 -18.47 -30.24 -52.13
N SER A 59 -19.81 -30.27 -52.15
CA SER A 59 -20.66 -29.67 -51.11
C SER A 59 -21.40 -30.74 -50.30
N ILE A 60 -22.17 -30.35 -49.26
CA ILE A 60 -22.93 -31.30 -48.41
C ILE A 60 -24.24 -31.80 -49.06
N TRP A 61 -24.59 -31.29 -50.25
CA TRP A 61 -25.80 -31.66 -50.98
C TRP A 61 -25.89 -33.15 -51.40
N PRO A 62 -24.82 -33.85 -51.84
CA PRO A 62 -24.89 -35.26 -52.24
C PRO A 62 -25.22 -36.21 -51.09
N THR A 63 -24.81 -35.89 -49.84
CA THR A 63 -25.17 -36.67 -48.64
C THR A 63 -26.61 -36.44 -48.22
N LEU A 64 -27.13 -35.21 -48.36
CA LEU A 64 -28.55 -34.90 -48.13
C LEU A 64 -29.46 -35.53 -49.20
N LEU A 65 -28.97 -35.70 -50.44
CA LEU A 65 -29.74 -36.16 -51.60
C LEU A 65 -29.43 -37.61 -52.06
N ARG A 66 -28.47 -38.30 -51.43
CA ARG A 66 -27.99 -39.67 -51.75
C ARG A 66 -27.68 -39.89 -53.24
N SER A 67 -26.53 -39.41 -53.71
CA SER A 67 -26.03 -39.73 -55.07
C SER A 67 -24.50 -39.68 -55.20
N ASP A 68 -23.93 -40.69 -55.88
CA ASP A 68 -22.48 -40.93 -56.08
C ASP A 68 -22.08 -40.92 -57.57
N SER A 69 -20.75 -40.86 -57.80
CA SER A 69 -19.95 -41.27 -59.00
C SER A 69 -19.11 -40.17 -59.69
N THR A 70 -18.26 -40.57 -60.66
CA THR A 70 -16.85 -40.14 -60.70
C THR A 70 -16.30 -39.61 -62.05
N SER A 71 -15.31 -38.70 -61.92
CA SER A 71 -14.14 -38.46 -62.81
C SER A 71 -14.26 -37.93 -64.27
N ARG A 72 -14.11 -36.59 -64.38
CA ARG A 72 -13.04 -35.85 -65.13
C ARG A 72 -12.80 -36.09 -66.65
N LYS A 73 -13.08 -35.03 -67.44
CA LYS A 73 -12.08 -34.35 -68.32
C LYS A 73 -12.47 -32.88 -68.61
N SER A 74 -11.47 -32.03 -68.88
CA SER A 74 -11.56 -30.55 -68.86
C SER A 74 -11.68 -29.94 -70.26
N THR A 75 -12.40 -28.81 -70.41
CA THR A 75 -11.86 -27.49 -70.88
C THR A 75 -12.95 -26.41 -70.96
N GLY A 76 -12.72 -25.22 -70.39
CA GLY A 76 -13.56 -24.02 -70.56
C GLY A 76 -13.24 -22.90 -69.56
N PHE A 77 -12.99 -21.66 -70.01
CA PHE A 77 -12.33 -20.62 -69.20
C PHE A 77 -13.19 -19.95 -68.10
N ALA A 78 -14.52 -20.02 -68.19
CA ALA A 78 -15.44 -19.47 -67.17
C ALA A 78 -15.69 -20.42 -65.97
N VAL A 79 -15.23 -21.68 -66.07
CA VAL A 79 -15.32 -22.69 -65.01
C VAL A 79 -14.21 -22.55 -63.96
N PRO A 80 -12.91 -22.44 -64.31
CA PRO A 80 -11.84 -22.37 -63.32
C PRO A 80 -11.96 -21.15 -62.41
N THR A 81 -12.51 -20.02 -62.88
CA THR A 81 -12.68 -18.83 -62.04
C THR A 81 -13.59 -19.07 -60.83
N ILE A 82 -14.70 -19.81 -61.01
CA ILE A 82 -15.62 -20.15 -59.91
C ILE A 82 -15.01 -21.21 -59.00
N THR A 83 -14.35 -22.24 -59.55
CA THR A 83 -13.65 -23.23 -58.74
C THR A 83 -12.53 -22.60 -57.90
N ILE A 84 -11.72 -21.71 -58.50
CA ILE A 84 -10.68 -20.93 -57.82
C ILE A 84 -11.31 -20.06 -56.72
N LEU A 85 -12.41 -19.36 -57.00
CA LEU A 85 -13.11 -18.54 -56.00
C LEU A 85 -13.59 -19.36 -54.80
N ILE A 86 -14.18 -20.54 -55.02
CA ILE A 86 -14.62 -21.43 -53.93
C ILE A 86 -13.41 -21.92 -53.13
N THR A 87 -12.32 -22.34 -53.78
CA THR A 87 -11.09 -22.76 -53.07
C THR A 87 -10.40 -21.60 -52.33
N ALA A 88 -10.45 -20.39 -52.86
CA ALA A 88 -9.94 -19.19 -52.19
C ALA A 88 -10.80 -18.84 -50.96
N CYS A 89 -12.12 -18.97 -51.06
CA CYS A 89 -13.04 -18.79 -49.93
C CYS A 89 -12.83 -19.85 -48.84
N THR A 90 -12.62 -21.13 -49.17
CA THR A 90 -12.36 -22.16 -48.13
C THR A 90 -11.01 -21.97 -47.45
N VAL A 91 -9.97 -21.57 -48.19
CA VAL A 91 -8.68 -21.18 -47.61
C VAL A 91 -8.84 -19.92 -46.74
N LEU A 92 -9.57 -18.90 -47.19
CA LEU A 92 -9.84 -17.70 -46.39
C LEU A 92 -10.60 -18.01 -45.10
N VAL A 93 -11.58 -18.91 -45.13
CA VAL A 93 -12.29 -19.39 -43.93
C VAL A 93 -11.35 -20.11 -42.97
N ALA A 94 -10.48 -21.00 -43.46
CA ALA A 94 -9.50 -21.70 -42.63
C ALA A 94 -8.49 -20.74 -41.99
N VAL A 95 -7.97 -19.78 -42.77
CA VAL A 95 -7.06 -18.73 -42.31
C VAL A 95 -7.76 -17.82 -41.29
N ALA A 96 -9.01 -17.41 -41.54
CA ALA A 96 -9.80 -16.63 -40.60
C ALA A 96 -10.07 -17.40 -39.28
N GLY A 97 -10.39 -18.70 -39.36
CA GLY A 97 -10.60 -19.58 -38.21
C GLY A 97 -9.41 -19.67 -37.28
N VAL A 98 -8.19 -19.63 -37.82
CA VAL A 98 -6.96 -19.58 -37.00
C VAL A 98 -6.66 -18.15 -36.53
N ILE A 99 -6.68 -17.16 -37.41
CA ILE A 99 -6.15 -15.82 -37.11
C ILE A 99 -7.08 -14.99 -36.21
N LEU A 100 -8.41 -15.11 -36.33
CA LEU A 100 -9.32 -14.25 -35.57
C LEU A 100 -9.24 -14.44 -34.05
N PRO A 101 -9.20 -15.69 -33.51
CA PRO A 101 -8.99 -15.93 -32.08
C PRO A 101 -7.66 -15.40 -31.54
N LEU A 102 -6.58 -15.41 -32.34
CA LEU A 102 -5.26 -14.89 -31.95
C LEU A 102 -5.26 -13.36 -31.69
N GLY A 103 -6.31 -12.64 -32.10
CA GLY A 103 -6.46 -11.21 -31.81
C GLY A 103 -6.88 -10.88 -30.38
N LEU A 104 -7.32 -11.87 -29.59
CA LEU A 104 -7.72 -11.69 -28.19
C LEU A 104 -6.53 -11.75 -27.23
N HIS A 105 -6.55 -10.86 -26.25
CA HIS A 105 -5.63 -10.87 -25.12
C HIS A 105 -6.27 -10.12 -23.94
N ASP A 106 -5.74 -10.35 -22.74
CA ASP A 106 -6.15 -9.62 -21.55
C ASP A 106 -5.80 -8.14 -21.71
N GLY A 107 -6.81 -7.29 -21.54
CA GLY A 107 -6.62 -5.84 -21.48
C GLY A 107 -6.27 -5.38 -20.06
N PRO A 108 -5.91 -4.10 -19.88
CA PRO A 108 -5.74 -3.54 -18.54
C PRO A 108 -7.04 -3.69 -17.72
N PRO A 109 -6.96 -3.96 -16.40
CA PRO A 109 -8.14 -4.16 -15.57
C PRO A 109 -9.02 -2.91 -15.58
N PHE A 110 -10.32 -3.10 -15.83
CA PHE A 110 -11.28 -2.01 -15.78
C PHE A 110 -11.66 -1.74 -14.31
N ILE A 111 -11.46 -0.50 -13.86
CA ILE A 111 -11.79 -0.08 -12.50
C ILE A 111 -13.29 0.24 -12.43
N ASP A 112 -14.06 -0.52 -11.63
CA ASP A 112 -15.49 -0.27 -11.45
C ASP A 112 -15.75 1.07 -10.73
N HIS A 113 -16.96 1.61 -10.86
CA HIS A 113 -17.37 2.76 -10.06
C HIS A 113 -17.24 2.46 -8.56
N PRO A 114 -16.63 3.37 -7.78
CA PRO A 114 -16.32 3.12 -6.37
C PRO A 114 -17.60 2.99 -5.54
N LYS A 115 -17.59 2.08 -4.58
CA LYS A 115 -18.70 1.78 -3.68
C LYS A 115 -18.19 1.62 -2.25
N TYR A 116 -19.03 1.96 -1.27
CA TYR A 116 -18.76 1.63 0.11
C TYR A 116 -18.96 0.13 0.33
N VAL A 117 -17.92 -0.55 0.79
CA VAL A 117 -17.92 -1.99 1.08
C VAL A 117 -17.42 -2.21 2.50
N THR A 118 -18.00 -3.19 3.20
CA THR A 118 -17.51 -3.63 4.51
C THR A 118 -16.17 -4.34 4.32
N ALA A 119 -15.13 -3.83 4.97
CA ALA A 119 -13.80 -4.41 4.94
C ALA A 119 -13.65 -5.43 6.09
N ASN A 120 -13.09 -6.60 5.77
CA ASN A 120 -12.92 -7.72 6.70
C ASN A 120 -11.56 -7.61 7.43
N TYR A 121 -11.53 -7.95 8.72
CA TYR A 121 -10.30 -7.96 9.51
C TYR A 121 -9.32 -9.03 9.01
N ILE A 122 -8.07 -8.63 8.78
CA ILE A 122 -6.97 -9.55 8.49
C ILE A 122 -6.04 -9.58 9.72
N PRO A 123 -5.84 -10.73 10.38
CA PRO A 123 -4.84 -10.84 11.44
C PRO A 123 -3.43 -10.68 10.87
N ASP A 124 -2.57 -9.99 11.61
CA ASP A 124 -1.13 -9.96 11.37
C ASP A 124 -0.45 -11.09 12.16
N ASP A 125 0.61 -11.66 11.60
CA ASP A 125 1.43 -12.74 12.20
C ASP A 125 2.78 -12.20 12.74
N SER A 126 2.98 -10.88 12.72
CA SER A 126 4.21 -10.25 13.21
C SER A 126 4.45 -10.45 14.72
N PRO A 127 5.69 -10.27 15.22
CA PRO A 127 5.98 -10.27 16.65
C PRO A 127 5.13 -9.25 17.44
N LEU A 128 4.78 -8.12 16.82
CA LEU A 128 3.88 -7.11 17.41
C LEU A 128 2.45 -7.66 17.60
N ALA A 129 1.94 -8.47 16.67
CA ALA A 129 0.65 -9.15 16.84
C ALA A 129 0.70 -10.18 17.98
N LEU A 130 1.73 -11.02 18.02
CA LEU A 130 1.94 -12.01 19.09
C LEU A 130 2.06 -11.39 20.48
N ALA A 131 2.62 -10.17 20.58
CA ALA A 131 2.76 -9.44 21.83
C ALA A 131 1.52 -8.59 22.21
N THR A 132 0.50 -8.49 21.33
CA THR A 132 -0.73 -7.76 21.59
C THR A 132 -1.67 -8.56 22.49
N THR A 133 -2.32 -7.94 23.48
CA THR A 133 -3.22 -8.66 24.42
C THR A 133 -4.35 -9.38 23.67
N PRO A 134 -4.46 -10.73 23.69
CA PRO A 134 -5.38 -11.46 22.80
C PRO A 134 -6.86 -11.15 23.00
N ASN A 135 -7.28 -10.80 24.22
CA ASN A 135 -8.66 -10.47 24.54
C ASN A 135 -8.94 -8.95 24.42
N ARG A 136 -8.63 -8.35 23.26
CA ARG A 136 -8.74 -6.89 23.02
C ARG A 136 -10.12 -6.29 23.33
N PHE A 137 -11.19 -7.06 23.19
CA PHE A 137 -12.56 -6.67 23.54
C PHE A 137 -12.81 -6.47 25.05
N LYS A 138 -11.87 -6.87 25.92
CA LYS A 138 -11.92 -6.62 27.37
C LYS A 138 -11.29 -5.29 27.78
N TYR A 139 -10.90 -4.44 26.83
CA TYR A 139 -10.36 -3.12 27.07
C TYR A 139 -11.44 -2.18 27.65
N LEU A 140 -11.10 -1.44 28.71
CA LEU A 140 -12.02 -0.61 29.47
C LEU A 140 -11.58 0.86 29.43
N TYR A 141 -12.38 1.68 28.75
CA TYR A 141 -12.15 3.12 28.54
C TYR A 141 -12.48 4.01 29.76
N GLY A 142 -12.68 3.43 30.95
CA GLY A 142 -12.83 4.22 32.17
C GLY A 142 -11.55 4.99 32.48
N ARG A 143 -11.66 6.29 32.81
CA ARG A 143 -10.52 7.17 33.09
C ARG A 143 -10.55 7.66 34.55
N PRO A 144 -9.43 7.62 35.30
CA PRO A 144 -9.31 8.30 36.58
C PRO A 144 -9.12 9.81 36.37
N CYS A 145 -9.67 10.59 37.30
CA CYS A 145 -9.44 12.02 37.43
C CYS A 145 -8.81 12.28 38.81
N GLY A 146 -8.02 13.35 38.96
CA GLY A 146 -7.39 13.71 40.24
C GLY A 146 -5.85 13.65 40.23
N ARG A 147 -5.23 14.02 41.36
CA ARG A 147 -3.75 14.18 41.48
C ARG A 147 -3.08 13.11 42.36
N THR A 148 -3.78 12.59 43.36
CA THR A 148 -3.21 11.77 44.45
C THR A 148 -4.18 10.66 44.83
N GLU A 149 -5.41 11.06 45.11
CA GLU A 149 -6.59 10.21 44.98
C GLU A 149 -7.00 10.26 43.50
N PHE A 150 -7.30 9.09 42.92
CA PHE A 150 -7.65 8.91 41.51
C PHE A 150 -9.12 8.46 41.33
N PRO A 151 -10.13 9.24 41.78
CA PRO A 151 -11.53 8.88 41.59
C PRO A 151 -11.93 8.75 40.11
N PRO A 152 -12.99 7.97 39.79
CA PRO A 152 -13.58 7.98 38.45
C PRO A 152 -14.00 9.39 38.02
N CYS A 153 -13.71 9.78 36.79
CA CYS A 153 -14.26 10.99 36.19
C CYS A 153 -15.80 10.85 36.08
N LEU A 154 -16.56 11.67 36.84
CA LEU A 154 -18.02 11.51 37.01
C LEU A 154 -18.82 11.49 35.68
N ASN A 155 -18.35 12.18 34.65
CA ASN A 155 -19.03 12.27 33.34
C ASN A 155 -18.78 11.07 32.40
N ILE A 156 -17.88 10.14 32.76
CA ILE A 156 -17.56 8.93 31.96
C ILE A 156 -18.08 7.64 32.63
N ALA A 157 -18.50 7.72 33.90
CA ALA A 157 -19.04 6.61 34.68
C ALA A 157 -20.49 6.23 34.28
N ALA A 158 -20.70 5.87 33.00
CA ALA A 158 -22.00 5.46 32.47
C ALA A 158 -22.41 4.05 32.96
N LYS A 159 -22.86 3.94 34.22
CA LYS A 159 -23.63 2.77 34.68
C LYS A 159 -24.59 3.00 35.87
N SER A 160 -25.39 4.07 35.84
CA SER A 160 -26.72 4.05 36.49
C SER A 160 -27.70 5.08 35.91
N GLN A 161 -28.75 4.55 35.25
CA GLN A 161 -30.12 5.06 35.12
C GLN A 161 -30.41 6.57 35.00
N ASN A 162 -31.15 6.88 33.91
CA ASN A 162 -32.09 7.98 33.69
C ASN A 162 -31.55 9.33 33.13
N THR A 163 -32.19 9.74 32.03
CA THR A 163 -32.01 10.96 31.22
C THR A 163 -30.65 11.16 30.52
N PRO A 164 -30.56 10.92 29.20
CA PRO A 164 -29.36 11.20 28.42
C PRO A 164 -29.37 12.63 27.87
N THR A 165 -28.62 13.54 28.51
CA THR A 165 -27.82 14.47 27.72
C THR A 165 -26.88 13.63 26.85
N ALA A 166 -26.77 13.94 25.55
CA ALA A 166 -25.84 13.25 24.67
C ALA A 166 -24.43 13.38 25.27
N SER A 167 -23.87 12.27 25.76
CA SER A 167 -22.62 12.32 26.51
C SER A 167 -21.47 12.74 25.59
N THR A 168 -20.44 13.37 26.13
CA THR A 168 -19.23 13.75 25.38
C THR A 168 -18.64 12.55 24.62
N VAL A 169 -18.81 11.34 25.17
CA VAL A 169 -18.52 10.04 24.53
C VAL A 169 -19.29 9.82 23.23
N GLN A 170 -20.60 10.11 23.17
CA GLN A 170 -21.40 10.00 21.95
C GLN A 170 -20.93 10.98 20.86
N VAL A 171 -20.52 12.19 21.25
CA VAL A 171 -19.99 13.21 20.34
C VAL A 171 -18.63 12.76 19.78
N LEU A 172 -17.71 12.32 20.65
CA LEU A 172 -16.37 11.86 20.28
C LEU A 172 -16.37 10.50 19.55
N ASN A 173 -17.43 9.69 19.69
CA ASN A 173 -17.65 8.44 18.96
C ASN A 173 -18.52 8.64 17.70
N SER A 174 -18.69 9.88 17.23
CA SER A 174 -19.47 10.17 16.02
C SER A 174 -18.75 9.82 14.72
N THR A 175 -17.42 9.68 14.75
CA THR A 175 -16.60 9.23 13.61
C THR A 175 -15.63 8.12 14.04
N PRO A 176 -15.16 7.26 13.11
CA PRO A 176 -14.17 6.24 13.41
C PRO A 176 -12.73 6.79 13.53
N GLN A 177 -12.53 8.11 13.53
CA GLN A 177 -11.24 8.78 13.82
C GLN A 177 -11.28 9.54 15.16
N GLY A 178 -12.02 8.99 16.13
CA GLY A 178 -12.13 9.48 17.50
C GLY A 178 -11.11 8.87 18.47
N PRO A 179 -11.14 9.25 19.77
CA PRO A 179 -10.23 8.74 20.79
C PRO A 179 -10.41 7.24 21.08
N PHE A 180 -11.59 6.69 20.74
CA PHE A 180 -11.92 5.26 20.90
C PHE A 180 -11.37 4.37 19.78
N THR A 181 -10.64 4.94 18.81
CA THR A 181 -9.91 4.20 17.78
C THR A 181 -8.56 3.68 18.30
N LEU A 182 -8.06 4.22 19.43
CA LEU A 182 -6.76 3.87 20.01
C LEU A 182 -6.92 2.97 21.24
N GLN A 183 -6.09 1.93 21.32
CA GLN A 183 -5.94 1.07 22.50
C GLN A 183 -4.46 0.88 22.83
N TYR A 184 -4.13 0.55 24.08
CA TYR A 184 -2.80 0.03 24.40
C TYR A 184 -2.59 -1.37 23.79
N ARG A 185 -1.41 -1.59 23.21
CA ARG A 185 -1.01 -2.88 22.65
C ARG A 185 -1.00 -3.97 23.72
N ARG A 186 -0.44 -3.64 24.89
CA ARG A 186 -0.46 -4.46 26.11
C ARG A 186 -1.16 -3.70 27.21
N PHE A 187 -2.13 -4.35 27.84
CA PHE A 187 -2.88 -3.79 28.95
C PHE A 187 -3.24 -4.83 30.01
N TYR A 188 -3.43 -4.36 31.23
CA TYR A 188 -4.12 -5.07 32.31
C TYR A 188 -5.34 -4.25 32.77
N ASN A 189 -6.32 -4.90 33.40
CA ASN A 189 -7.49 -4.21 33.92
C ASN A 189 -7.28 -3.91 35.40
N GLU A 190 -7.35 -2.62 35.76
CA GLU A 190 -7.30 -2.14 37.13
C GLU A 190 -8.65 -2.31 37.80
N VAL A 191 -8.59 -2.77 39.05
CA VAL A 191 -9.70 -2.74 40.01
C VAL A 191 -9.17 -1.99 41.22
N PRO A 192 -9.45 -0.68 41.38
CA PRO A 192 -9.04 0.08 42.54
C PRO A 192 -9.73 -0.45 43.80
N ASP A 193 -9.11 -0.27 44.98
CA ASP A 193 -9.64 -0.72 46.27
C ASP A 193 -11.05 -0.19 46.60
N LEU A 194 -11.46 0.92 45.97
CA LEU A 194 -12.80 1.50 46.10
C LEU A 194 -13.88 0.81 45.23
N GLY A 195 -13.52 -0.08 44.31
CA GLY A 195 -14.45 -0.89 43.50
C GLY A 195 -15.32 -0.16 42.48
N THR A 196 -15.15 1.17 42.29
CA THR A 196 -16.07 2.02 41.50
C THR A 196 -15.61 2.37 40.09
N LEU A 197 -14.32 2.28 39.78
CA LEU A 197 -13.76 2.49 38.43
C LEU A 197 -13.23 1.17 37.88
N TYR A 198 -13.55 0.86 36.63
CA TYR A 198 -12.89 -0.21 35.89
C TYR A 198 -12.21 0.40 34.66
N SER A 199 -10.88 0.34 34.63
CA SER A 199 -10.02 0.97 33.62
C SER A 199 -8.96 -0.01 33.14
N SER A 200 -8.56 0.08 31.88
CA SER A 200 -7.38 -0.65 31.37
C SER A 200 -6.16 0.26 31.40
N SER A 201 -5.05 -0.21 31.97
CA SER A 201 -3.78 0.51 32.00
C SER A 201 -2.78 -0.11 31.05
N GLY A 202 -2.05 0.75 30.34
CA GLY A 202 -1.04 0.35 29.37
C GLY A 202 0.23 -0.14 30.04
N LEU A 203 0.84 -1.19 29.50
CA LEU A 203 2.19 -1.61 29.84
C LEU A 203 3.15 -1.05 28.79
N SER A 204 4.01 -0.12 29.19
CA SER A 204 5.13 0.34 28.35
C SER A 204 6.18 -0.76 28.24
N GLY A 205 6.76 -0.91 27.06
CA GLY A 205 7.79 -1.91 26.77
C GLY A 205 7.94 -2.12 25.27
N THR A 206 9.14 -2.53 24.84
CA THR A 206 9.43 -2.77 23.42
C THR A 206 9.30 -4.25 23.08
N VAL A 207 8.60 -4.54 21.99
CA VAL A 207 8.47 -5.86 21.37
C VAL A 207 9.53 -6.02 20.27
N GLN A 208 9.64 -5.01 19.42
CA GLN A 208 10.57 -4.94 18.30
C GLN A 208 10.83 -3.45 17.98
N SER A 209 12.08 -3.08 17.74
CA SER A 209 12.40 -1.75 17.19
C SER A 209 12.45 -1.78 15.67
N PHE A 210 11.89 -0.75 15.06
CA PHE A 210 11.87 -0.52 13.62
C PHE A 210 12.77 0.65 13.21
N LEU A 211 13.55 1.20 14.14
CA LEU A 211 14.40 2.37 13.91
C LEU A 211 15.46 2.22 12.81
N GLN A 212 15.91 0.99 12.52
CA GLN A 212 16.84 0.74 11.42
C GLN A 212 16.11 0.67 10.06
N GLN A 213 14.81 0.37 10.04
CA GLN A 213 13.99 0.39 8.82
C GLN A 213 13.79 1.84 8.34
N ASP A 214 13.53 1.99 7.05
CA ASP A 214 13.18 3.26 6.41
C ASP A 214 12.04 3.00 5.42
N GLY A 215 11.12 3.96 5.30
CA GLY A 215 9.88 3.84 4.53
C GLY A 215 8.62 3.56 5.35
N ILE A 216 7.53 3.26 4.63
CA ILE A 216 6.17 3.13 5.16
C ILE A 216 5.73 1.67 5.11
N PHE A 217 5.11 1.17 6.19
CA PHE A 217 4.60 -0.20 6.28
C PHE A 217 3.31 -0.26 7.11
N ALA A 218 2.56 -1.35 6.97
CA ALA A 218 1.41 -1.66 7.83
C ALA A 218 1.76 -2.86 8.72
N VAL A 219 1.28 -2.82 9.97
CA VAL A 219 1.58 -3.83 11.01
C VAL A 219 0.48 -3.76 12.09
N GLU A 220 0.07 -4.89 12.68
CA GLU A 220 -1.07 -5.06 13.62
C GLU A 220 -1.70 -3.75 14.11
N GLY A 221 -2.84 -3.38 13.51
CA GLY A 221 -3.68 -2.23 13.88
C GLY A 221 -3.12 -0.85 13.53
N LEU A 222 -2.02 -0.76 12.77
CA LEU A 222 -1.33 0.50 12.48
C LEU A 222 -0.82 0.55 11.03
N ILE A 223 -0.67 1.78 10.54
CA ILE A 223 0.19 2.17 9.43
C ILE A 223 1.31 3.02 10.03
N VAL A 224 2.57 2.73 9.71
CA VAL A 224 3.74 3.39 10.29
C VAL A 224 4.57 3.99 9.17
N ASP A 225 4.97 5.24 9.34
CA ASP A 225 6.00 5.87 8.52
C ASP A 225 7.25 6.09 9.37
N MET A 226 8.37 5.44 8.98
CA MET A 226 9.67 5.57 9.64
C MET A 226 10.66 6.43 8.83
N THR A 227 10.20 7.14 7.79
CA THR A 227 11.04 8.08 7.04
C THR A 227 11.49 9.25 7.91
N THR A 228 12.65 9.84 7.58
CA THR A 228 13.26 10.94 8.34
C THR A 228 12.52 12.27 8.21
N ASP A 229 11.80 12.46 7.12
CA ASP A 229 11.15 13.73 6.77
C ASP A 229 9.79 13.87 7.44
N HIS A 230 9.01 12.79 7.45
CA HIS A 230 7.63 12.78 7.92
C HIS A 230 7.28 11.48 8.67
N PRO A 231 7.97 11.13 9.76
CA PRO A 231 7.59 9.92 10.51
C PRO A 231 6.19 10.06 11.15
N GLY A 232 5.60 8.95 11.59
CA GLY A 232 4.34 8.98 12.34
C GLY A 232 3.57 7.66 12.30
N ILE A 233 2.42 7.63 12.99
CA ILE A 233 1.53 6.47 13.02
C ILE A 233 0.09 6.82 12.64
N GLY A 234 -0.52 5.97 11.81
CA GLY A 234 -1.93 5.97 11.48
C GLY A 234 -2.65 4.81 12.14
N PHE A 235 -3.76 5.08 12.83
CA PHE A 235 -4.60 4.02 13.40
C PHE A 235 -5.48 3.41 12.32
N TRP A 236 -5.27 2.11 12.08
CA TRP A 236 -5.97 1.36 11.04
C TRP A 236 -6.58 0.11 11.65
N ASN A 237 -7.83 -0.22 11.29
CA ASN A 237 -8.53 -1.35 11.89
C ASN A 237 -8.10 -2.72 11.32
N THR A 238 -6.98 -2.78 10.58
CA THR A 238 -6.49 -3.94 9.80
C THR A 238 -7.56 -4.56 8.89
N THR A 239 -8.46 -3.73 8.34
CA THR A 239 -9.56 -4.19 7.50
C THR A 239 -9.30 -3.97 6.01
N VAL A 240 -9.54 -5.00 5.19
CA VAL A 240 -9.39 -4.95 3.72
C VAL A 240 -10.69 -5.42 3.03
N PRO A 241 -11.18 -4.72 2.01
CA PRO A 241 -12.30 -5.19 1.18
C PRO A 241 -11.94 -6.45 0.40
N GLU A 242 -12.86 -7.42 0.36
CA GLU A 242 -12.69 -8.67 -0.37
C GLU A 242 -13.23 -8.56 -1.80
N ALA A 243 -12.48 -9.07 -2.78
CA ALA A 243 -12.89 -9.11 -4.19
C ALA A 243 -12.11 -10.15 -5.00
N ASP A 244 -12.81 -10.86 -5.90
CA ASP A 244 -12.32 -12.00 -6.69
C ASP A 244 -11.08 -11.71 -7.57
N HIS A 245 -10.92 -10.45 -8.00
CA HIS A 245 -9.83 -9.99 -8.86
C HIS A 245 -9.06 -8.81 -8.24
N GLY A 246 -9.18 -8.61 -6.93
CA GLY A 246 -8.63 -7.45 -6.23
C GLY A 246 -9.29 -6.13 -6.62
N GLY A 247 -8.64 -5.02 -6.23
CA GLY A 247 -9.11 -3.67 -6.50
C GLY A 247 -8.39 -2.64 -5.63
N THR A 248 -8.64 -1.36 -5.89
CA THR A 248 -8.13 -0.25 -5.09
C THR A 248 -9.16 0.16 -4.04
N TRP A 249 -8.73 0.36 -2.78
CA TRP A 249 -9.53 1.05 -1.77
C TRP A 249 -8.82 2.27 -1.20
N SER A 250 -9.60 3.22 -0.70
CA SER A 250 -9.14 4.34 0.12
C SER A 250 -9.93 4.40 1.43
N GLN A 251 -9.25 4.78 2.51
CA GLN A 251 -9.83 4.91 3.85
C GLN A 251 -9.17 6.08 4.58
N ASP A 252 -9.99 6.92 5.23
CA ASP A 252 -9.52 7.94 6.18
C ASP A 252 -9.05 7.25 7.47
N VAL A 253 -7.79 7.46 7.86
CA VAL A 253 -7.22 7.00 9.14
C VAL A 253 -6.95 8.19 10.06
N LEU A 254 -7.01 7.97 11.38
CA LEU A 254 -6.52 8.95 12.34
C LEU A 254 -4.99 8.89 12.32
N TRP A 255 -4.33 9.99 11.93
CA TRP A 255 -2.87 10.08 11.87
C TRP A 255 -2.32 10.92 13.02
N LEU A 256 -1.27 10.43 13.67
CA LEU A 256 -0.45 11.18 14.63
C LEU A 256 0.95 11.38 14.06
N GLU A 257 1.33 12.66 13.94
CA GLU A 257 2.61 13.11 13.45
C GLU A 257 3.42 13.75 14.60
N PRO A 258 4.60 13.23 14.95
CA PRO A 258 5.49 13.86 15.91
C PRO A 258 6.09 15.14 15.31
N LEU A 259 6.01 16.25 16.05
CA LEU A 259 6.61 17.52 15.66
C LEU A 259 7.64 17.96 16.72
N THR A 260 8.89 18.12 16.27
CA THR A 260 10.02 18.62 17.06
C THR A 260 10.71 19.73 16.29
N GLU A 261 11.16 20.77 16.98
CA GLU A 261 12.14 21.73 16.45
C GLU A 261 13.29 21.85 17.46
N CYS A 262 14.53 21.85 16.96
CA CYS A 262 15.73 22.00 17.77
C CYS A 262 16.42 23.32 17.44
N ILE A 263 17.02 23.95 18.45
CA ILE A 263 17.78 25.19 18.32
C ILE A 263 19.13 24.98 19.02
N HIS A 264 20.22 25.35 18.35
CA HIS A 264 21.55 25.28 18.94
C HIS A 264 21.69 26.28 20.09
N THR A 265 22.37 25.87 21.16
CA THR A 265 22.77 26.76 22.26
C THR A 265 24.01 27.60 21.94
N ASN A 266 24.61 27.43 20.75
CA ASN A 266 25.90 28.01 20.35
C ASN A 266 27.04 27.69 21.33
N LEU A 267 26.99 26.49 21.93
CA LEU A 267 28.04 25.95 22.80
C LEU A 267 28.41 24.54 22.32
N THR A 268 29.70 24.26 22.18
CA THR A 268 30.21 22.97 21.69
C THR A 268 30.95 22.25 22.81
N VAL A 269 30.63 20.96 23.05
CA VAL A 269 31.42 20.10 23.94
C VAL A 269 32.47 19.38 23.10
N SER A 270 33.72 19.79 23.27
CA SER A 270 34.87 19.25 22.54
C SER A 270 35.63 18.25 23.42
N TYR A 271 35.89 17.06 22.88
CA TYR A 271 36.58 15.98 23.57
C TYR A 271 37.48 15.17 22.62
N GLU A 272 38.43 14.44 23.19
CA GLU A 272 39.35 13.54 22.49
C GLU A 272 39.15 12.14 23.05
N MET A 273 39.02 11.13 22.18
CA MET A 273 38.84 9.74 22.60
C MET A 273 40.18 9.10 22.89
N THR A 274 40.44 8.77 24.15
CA THR A 274 41.65 8.11 24.62
C THR A 274 41.52 6.58 24.62
N ASP A 275 42.65 5.86 24.68
CA ASP A 275 42.70 4.39 24.76
C ASP A 275 41.94 3.80 25.98
N SER A 276 41.60 4.63 26.96
CA SER A 276 40.81 4.29 28.15
C SER A 276 39.29 4.18 27.90
N GLY A 277 38.81 4.51 26.70
CA GLY A 277 37.39 4.39 26.31
C GLY A 277 36.59 5.70 26.44
N PRO A 278 35.23 5.63 26.45
CA PRO A 278 34.35 6.81 26.35
C PRO A 278 34.20 7.62 27.65
N PHE A 279 34.89 7.24 28.72
CA PHE A 279 34.92 8.00 29.97
C PHE A 279 36.07 9.00 29.93
N GLN A 280 35.74 10.30 30.07
CA GLN A 280 36.71 11.38 30.14
C GLN A 280 36.53 12.15 31.46
N ASP A 281 37.63 12.48 32.13
CA ASP A 281 37.60 13.19 33.42
C ASP A 281 37.37 14.70 33.29
N ASN A 282 37.67 15.26 32.11
CA ASN A 282 37.59 16.70 31.81
C ASN A 282 37.04 16.94 30.41
N TYR A 283 36.06 17.84 30.29
CA TYR A 283 35.46 18.26 29.02
C TYR A 283 35.73 19.74 28.76
N ASN A 284 35.96 20.13 27.51
CA ASN A 284 36.09 21.54 27.14
C ASN A 284 34.80 22.04 26.47
N LEU A 285 34.09 22.93 27.17
CA LEU A 285 32.94 23.65 26.62
C LEU A 285 33.45 24.90 25.88
N THR A 286 33.21 24.98 24.58
CA THR A 286 33.63 26.07 23.69
C THR A 286 32.44 27.00 23.43
N ASP A 287 32.62 28.31 23.64
CA ASP A 287 31.59 29.33 23.35
C ASP A 287 31.66 29.81 21.90
N HIS A 288 30.56 29.66 21.15
CA HIS A 288 30.39 30.14 19.76
C HIS A 288 29.26 31.18 19.64
N GLY A 289 29.06 31.98 20.69
CA GLY A 289 27.98 32.96 20.80
C GLY A 289 26.84 32.51 21.72
N GLY A 290 27.05 31.45 22.50
CA GLY A 290 26.13 31.03 23.54
C GLY A 290 26.19 31.92 24.78
N PHE A 291 27.37 32.49 25.10
CA PHE A 291 27.53 33.40 26.23
C PHE A 291 27.84 34.85 25.82
N TYR A 292 28.83 35.10 24.96
CA TYR A 292 29.22 36.48 24.64
C TYR A 292 28.09 37.27 23.92
N ASP A 293 27.38 36.62 22.99
CA ASP A 293 26.24 37.20 22.25
C ASP A 293 24.86 36.86 22.86
N LEU A 294 24.80 36.56 24.16
CA LEU A 294 23.52 36.23 24.80
C LEU A 294 22.55 37.43 24.80
N ILE A 295 21.46 37.29 24.05
CA ILE A 295 20.39 38.30 23.94
C ILE A 295 19.60 38.39 25.26
N VAL A 296 19.38 39.63 25.71
CA VAL A 296 18.71 39.94 27.00
C VAL A 296 17.17 40.01 26.85
N ASP A 297 16.68 40.49 25.71
CA ASP A 297 15.24 40.66 25.46
C ASP A 297 14.62 39.36 24.93
N ILE A 298 14.07 38.56 25.84
CA ILE A 298 13.36 37.30 25.51
C ILE A 298 11.96 37.64 24.96
N PRO A 299 11.62 37.25 23.72
CA PRO A 299 10.29 37.53 23.16
C PRO A 299 9.18 36.83 23.95
N PRO A 300 8.02 37.48 24.17
CA PRO A 300 6.88 36.82 24.80
C PRO A 300 6.36 35.67 23.93
N LEU A 301 5.91 34.60 24.59
CA LEU A 301 5.21 33.49 23.96
C LEU A 301 3.72 33.82 23.88
N SER A 302 3.12 33.62 22.71
CA SER A 302 1.67 33.68 22.57
C SER A 302 1.03 32.37 23.06
N ARG A 303 -0.09 32.48 23.78
CA ARG A 303 -0.90 31.34 24.26
C ARG A 303 -2.08 31.07 23.30
N ASP A 304 -1.81 31.06 21.99
CA ASP A 304 -2.84 30.98 20.93
C ASP A 304 -3.32 29.55 20.61
N GLY A 305 -3.11 28.59 21.52
CA GLY A 305 -3.55 27.20 21.38
C GLY A 305 -3.01 26.51 20.14
N GLN A 306 -3.77 26.56 19.05
CA GLN A 306 -3.47 25.91 17.77
C GLN A 306 -2.48 26.69 16.89
N ASN A 307 -2.17 27.95 17.21
CA ASN A 307 -1.10 28.71 16.54
C ASN A 307 0.19 28.69 17.38
N ILE A 308 0.97 27.62 17.25
CA ILE A 308 2.23 27.43 17.98
C ILE A 308 3.46 27.69 17.09
N ASN A 309 4.46 28.33 17.69
CA ASN A 309 5.80 28.42 17.13
C ASN A 309 6.76 27.70 18.09
N LEU A 310 7.27 26.52 17.69
CA LEU A 310 8.15 25.70 18.53
C LEU A 310 9.55 26.31 18.62
N SER A 311 10.09 26.85 17.51
CA SER A 311 11.40 27.50 17.41
C SER A 311 11.56 28.59 18.45
N ARG A 312 10.56 29.47 18.63
CA ARG A 312 10.59 30.53 19.64
C ARG A 312 10.58 29.98 21.07
N ARG A 313 9.95 28.83 21.32
CA ARG A 313 9.95 28.15 22.63
C ARG A 313 11.30 27.51 22.91
N ALA A 314 11.86 26.78 21.94
CA ALA A 314 13.19 26.17 22.01
C ALA A 314 14.28 27.24 22.17
N TYR A 315 14.22 28.33 21.39
CA TYR A 315 15.12 29.47 21.49
C TYR A 315 15.05 30.15 22.87
N ARG A 316 13.83 30.41 23.38
CA ARG A 316 13.64 30.93 24.74
C ARG A 316 14.25 30.01 25.80
N SER A 317 14.08 28.70 25.63
CA SER A 317 14.70 27.70 26.51
C SER A 317 16.22 27.82 26.46
N ALA A 318 16.83 27.81 25.26
CA ALA A 318 18.27 27.89 25.07
C ALA A 318 18.88 29.14 25.71
N VAL A 319 18.27 30.32 25.53
CA VAL A 319 18.73 31.58 26.16
C VAL A 319 18.73 31.49 27.70
N LEU A 320 17.67 30.92 28.29
CA LEU A 320 17.59 30.75 29.75
C LEU A 320 18.59 29.71 30.27
N SER A 321 18.77 28.60 29.55
CA SER A 321 19.76 27.57 29.85
C SER A 321 21.18 28.14 29.82
N ASN A 322 21.52 28.92 28.79
CA ASN A 322 22.81 29.59 28.65
C ASN A 322 23.05 30.61 29.78
N LEU A 323 22.04 31.40 30.16
CA LEU A 323 22.14 32.32 31.30
C LEU A 323 22.49 31.59 32.60
N ILE A 324 21.84 30.46 32.88
CA ILE A 324 22.10 29.65 34.08
C ILE A 324 23.49 28.98 34.01
N ALA A 325 23.92 28.55 32.83
CA ALA A 325 25.28 28.05 32.60
C ALA A 325 26.34 29.14 32.83
N MET A 326 26.10 30.40 32.43
CA MET A 326 27.01 31.52 32.72
C MET A 326 27.16 31.79 34.22
N VAL A 327 26.05 31.74 34.96
CA VAL A 327 26.07 31.89 36.43
C VAL A 327 26.87 30.77 37.08
N TYR A 328 26.73 29.52 36.63
CA TYR A 328 27.50 28.39 37.14
C TYR A 328 29.01 28.54 36.88
N LEU A 329 29.38 28.95 35.65
CA LEU A 329 30.78 29.17 35.26
C LEU A 329 31.38 30.49 35.80
N ASN A 330 30.63 31.26 36.60
CA ASN A 330 31.00 32.59 37.09
C ASN A 330 31.56 33.50 35.98
N THR A 331 30.88 33.50 34.83
CA THR A 331 31.30 34.23 33.61
C THR A 331 30.25 35.25 33.18
N SER A 332 30.66 36.22 32.37
CA SER A 332 29.80 37.29 31.87
C SER A 332 29.94 37.45 30.36
N ARG A 333 29.04 38.23 29.75
CA ARG A 333 29.12 38.54 28.31
C ARG A 333 30.44 39.22 27.94
N GLU A 334 30.97 40.06 28.85
CA GLU A 334 32.21 40.82 28.67
C GLU A 334 33.47 39.97 28.88
N SER A 335 33.39 38.89 29.66
CA SER A 335 34.52 38.00 29.91
C SER A 335 34.55 36.78 28.99
N SER A 336 33.51 36.56 28.18
CA SER A 336 33.46 35.52 27.14
C SER A 336 33.75 36.08 25.74
N PHE A 337 34.16 35.21 24.82
CA PHE A 337 34.45 35.55 23.42
C PHE A 337 34.41 34.28 22.54
N GLU A 338 34.36 34.46 21.23
CA GLU A 338 34.36 33.36 20.23
C GLU A 338 35.54 32.41 20.41
N GLY A 339 35.25 31.11 20.58
CA GLY A 339 36.25 30.08 20.81
C GLY A 339 36.84 30.06 22.23
N LYS A 340 36.23 30.76 23.20
CA LYS A 340 36.66 30.65 24.60
C LYS A 340 36.28 29.28 25.18
N ASN A 341 37.29 28.58 25.70
CA ASN A 341 37.13 27.28 26.33
C ASN A 341 36.94 27.39 27.85
N TYR A 342 35.99 26.63 28.36
CA TYR A 342 35.72 26.42 29.79
C TYR A 342 35.90 24.93 30.10
N THR A 343 36.91 24.60 30.90
CA THR A 343 37.15 23.22 31.33
C THR A 343 36.16 22.86 32.45
N ILE A 344 35.32 21.86 32.19
CA ILE A 344 34.38 21.30 33.16
C ILE A 344 35.07 20.10 33.81
N ILE A 345 35.29 20.20 35.12
CA ILE A 345 35.97 19.19 35.94
C ILE A 345 34.93 18.25 36.55
N TYR A 346 35.23 16.95 36.60
CA TYR A 346 34.46 15.98 37.36
C TYR A 346 34.60 16.21 38.88
N ASP A 347 33.55 16.70 39.54
CA ASP A 347 33.42 16.71 41.00
C ASP A 347 32.34 15.71 41.42
N LEU A 348 32.69 14.76 42.29
CA LEU A 348 31.79 13.71 42.79
C LEU A 348 30.60 14.25 43.62
N THR A 349 30.60 15.54 43.98
CA THR A 349 29.66 16.11 44.95
C THR A 349 28.32 16.59 44.38
N SER A 350 28.17 16.75 43.06
CA SER A 350 26.93 17.24 42.43
C SER A 350 26.35 16.27 41.40
N GLY A 351 25.35 15.49 41.82
CA GLY A 351 24.62 14.60 40.91
C GLY A 351 23.96 15.37 39.75
N LEU A 352 24.20 14.91 38.51
CA LEU A 352 23.65 15.48 37.26
C LEU A 352 24.10 16.93 36.95
N SER A 353 25.36 17.27 37.25
CA SER A 353 26.12 18.24 36.44
C SER A 353 26.72 17.54 35.20
N LEU A 354 27.06 18.30 34.15
CA LEU A 354 27.76 17.83 32.94
C LEU A 354 29.07 17.05 33.24
N SER A 355 29.57 17.12 34.48
CA SER A 355 30.56 16.19 35.04
C SER A 355 30.28 14.71 34.77
N SER A 356 29.08 14.18 35.03
CA SER A 356 28.81 12.73 34.95
C SER A 356 28.41 12.25 33.54
N LEU A 357 28.89 12.94 32.51
CA LEU A 357 28.54 12.69 31.12
C LEU A 357 29.31 11.49 30.56
N THR A 358 28.62 10.53 29.95
CA THR A 358 29.23 9.55 29.04
C THR A 358 29.07 10.04 27.61
N VAL A 359 30.18 10.25 26.90
CA VAL A 359 30.17 10.78 25.52
C VAL A 359 30.46 9.67 24.51
N GLY A 360 30.24 9.94 23.22
CA GLY A 360 30.31 8.93 22.15
C GLY A 360 28.94 8.52 21.59
N HIS A 361 27.85 8.96 22.19
CA HIS A 361 26.45 8.64 21.83
C HIS A 361 25.51 9.79 22.25
N ILE A 362 24.25 9.74 21.82
CA ILE A 362 23.26 10.75 22.17
C ILE A 362 23.00 10.72 23.67
N THR A 363 23.08 11.88 24.33
CA THR A 363 22.94 11.97 25.79
C THR A 363 22.01 13.10 26.18
N SER A 364 20.95 12.78 26.92
CA SER A 364 20.04 13.78 27.48
C SER A 364 20.75 14.63 28.52
N LEU A 365 20.43 15.93 28.53
CA LEU A 365 20.91 16.89 29.51
C LEU A 365 19.70 17.50 30.25
N PRO A 366 19.80 17.79 31.55
CA PRO A 366 18.81 18.64 32.20
C PRO A 366 18.77 20.00 31.48
N LEU A 367 17.61 20.66 31.45
CA LEU A 367 17.47 21.96 30.77
C LEU A 367 18.45 23.02 31.28
N SER A 368 18.91 22.91 32.52
CA SER A 368 19.91 23.80 33.14
C SER A 368 21.37 23.30 33.03
N TYR A 369 21.61 22.24 32.24
CA TYR A 369 22.81 21.43 31.91
C TYR A 369 24.15 21.56 32.69
N LEU A 370 24.57 22.73 33.18
CA LEU A 370 25.69 22.86 34.14
C LEU A 370 25.22 22.93 35.60
N ASN A 371 24.04 23.50 35.87
CA ASN A 371 23.49 23.66 37.22
C ASN A 371 22.26 22.75 37.37
N GLY A 372 22.47 21.50 37.78
CA GLY A 372 21.42 20.47 37.93
C GLY A 372 20.37 20.70 39.02
N THR A 373 20.19 21.92 39.52
CA THR A 373 19.15 22.22 40.53
C THR A 373 17.74 22.06 39.96
N VAL A 374 16.89 21.34 40.69
CA VAL A 374 15.51 21.00 40.28
C VAL A 374 14.66 22.26 39.99
N GLU A 375 14.86 23.32 40.77
CA GLU A 375 14.18 24.62 40.61
C GLU A 375 14.57 25.34 39.31
N SER A 376 15.84 25.27 38.92
CA SER A 376 16.32 25.84 37.66
C SER A 376 15.72 25.09 36.46
N GLY A 377 15.69 23.75 36.53
CA GLY A 377 15.11 22.91 35.49
C GLY A 377 13.60 23.13 35.30
N SER A 378 12.83 23.21 36.40
CA SER A 378 11.39 23.42 36.34
C SER A 378 11.02 24.80 35.79
N PHE A 379 11.74 25.85 36.17
CA PHE A 379 11.54 27.21 35.63
C PHE A 379 11.74 27.27 34.12
N ILE A 380 12.83 26.69 33.59
CA ILE A 380 13.08 26.65 32.13
C ILE A 380 11.99 25.81 31.44
N SER A 381 11.59 24.68 32.03
CA SER A 381 10.51 23.82 31.51
C SER A 381 9.21 24.60 31.36
N THR A 382 8.71 25.25 32.41
CA THR A 382 7.52 26.12 32.35
C THR A 382 7.68 27.21 31.28
N ALA A 383 8.84 27.87 31.21
CA ALA A 383 9.09 28.96 30.27
C ALA A 383 9.07 28.50 28.79
N CYS A 384 9.38 27.23 28.52
CA CYS A 384 9.35 26.61 27.19
C CYS A 384 7.98 25.99 26.85
N GLN A 385 7.44 25.16 27.76
CA GLN A 385 6.16 24.47 27.60
C GLN A 385 4.97 25.45 27.64
N GLY A 386 5.08 26.52 28.43
CA GLY A 386 4.11 27.61 28.50
C GLY A 386 2.87 27.33 29.35
N PHE A 387 2.83 26.21 30.08
CA PHE A 387 1.79 25.82 31.05
C PHE A 387 2.42 25.19 32.30
N GLU A 388 1.68 25.13 33.41
CA GLU A 388 2.07 24.45 34.65
C GLU A 388 1.04 23.37 35.08
N ASP A 389 1.38 22.55 36.09
CA ASP A 389 0.50 21.51 36.67
C ASP A 389 -0.86 22.06 37.15
N SER A 390 -0.87 23.37 37.44
CA SER A 390 -1.93 24.12 38.11
C SER A 390 -2.86 24.87 37.14
N ASP A 391 -2.45 25.02 35.88
CA ASP A 391 -3.25 25.62 34.81
C ASP A 391 -4.50 24.75 34.50
N ILE A 392 -5.51 25.33 33.87
CA ILE A 392 -6.74 24.62 33.47
C ILE A 392 -6.47 23.83 32.18
N ALA A 393 -6.88 22.57 32.14
CA ALA A 393 -6.86 21.76 30.92
C ALA A 393 -7.90 22.32 29.93
N ASN A 394 -7.45 22.83 28.79
CA ASN A 394 -8.33 23.43 27.79
C ASN A 394 -7.71 23.46 26.38
N LYS A 395 -8.50 23.85 25.37
CA LYS A 395 -8.07 23.96 23.96
C LYS A 395 -6.92 24.95 23.67
N SER A 396 -6.58 25.83 24.62
CA SER A 396 -5.51 26.83 24.50
C SER A 396 -4.18 26.35 25.10
N ASN A 397 -4.23 25.40 26.04
CA ASN A 397 -3.07 24.76 26.63
C ASN A 397 -2.79 23.44 25.91
N ILE A 398 -1.92 23.49 24.90
CA ILE A 398 -1.49 22.32 24.13
C ILE A 398 -0.25 21.66 24.74
N HIS A 399 -0.12 20.34 24.56
CA HIS A 399 1.04 19.61 25.06
C HIS A 399 2.30 20.01 24.30
N VAL A 400 3.33 20.40 25.05
CA VAL A 400 4.68 20.66 24.57
C VAL A 400 5.63 20.02 25.58
N SER A 401 6.61 19.25 25.11
CA SER A 401 7.71 18.75 25.92
C SER A 401 9.01 19.45 25.51
N CYS A 402 9.88 19.74 26.48
CA CYS A 402 11.13 20.46 26.27
C CYS A 402 12.27 19.74 27.00
N GLY A 403 13.47 19.75 26.41
CA GLY A 403 14.68 19.21 27.02
C GLY A 403 15.92 19.60 26.22
N ALA A 404 17.10 19.43 26.83
CA ALA A 404 18.39 19.65 26.20
C ALA A 404 19.08 18.30 25.97
N PHE A 405 20.02 18.23 25.03
CA PHE A 405 20.81 17.02 24.78
C PHE A 405 22.07 17.33 23.99
N LEU A 406 23.06 16.45 24.11
CA LEU A 406 24.13 16.35 23.12
C LEU A 406 23.67 15.41 22.01
N GLY A 407 23.75 15.89 20.77
CA GLY A 407 23.46 15.08 19.58
C GLY A 407 24.51 13.99 19.32
N PRO A 408 24.37 13.22 18.23
CA PRO A 408 25.38 12.23 17.86
C PRO A 408 26.74 12.92 17.65
N PRO A 409 27.85 12.34 18.13
CA PRO A 409 29.16 12.95 17.99
C PRO A 409 29.61 12.96 16.54
N LEU A 410 30.24 14.04 16.10
CA LEU A 410 30.82 14.19 14.77
C LEU A 410 32.34 14.22 14.90
N ARG A 411 33.05 13.54 13.98
CA ARG A 411 34.51 13.63 13.90
C ARG A 411 34.92 14.95 13.24
N THR A 412 35.98 15.54 13.75
CA THR A 412 36.60 16.77 13.21
C THR A 412 38.00 16.51 12.65
N ASP A 413 38.58 15.34 12.91
CA ASP A 413 39.78 14.87 12.25
C ASP A 413 39.44 14.21 10.91
N GLU A 414 40.21 14.49 9.85
CA GLU A 414 40.01 14.03 8.47
C GLU A 414 40.24 12.51 8.27
N GLY A 415 40.11 11.72 9.34
CA GLY A 415 40.17 10.27 9.29
C GLY A 415 39.00 9.70 8.49
N ASP A 416 39.32 8.83 7.53
CA ASP A 416 38.39 8.38 6.50
C ASP A 416 37.10 7.78 7.10
N PRO A 417 35.90 8.29 6.74
CA PRO A 417 34.63 7.68 7.12
C PRO A 417 34.34 6.44 6.25
N GLU A 418 35.32 5.54 6.09
CA GLU A 418 35.24 4.24 5.38
C GLU A 418 34.37 3.19 6.13
N THR A 419 33.23 3.63 6.64
CA THR A 419 32.03 2.82 6.69
C THR A 419 30.87 3.66 6.17
N SER A 420 30.85 3.83 4.84
CA SER A 420 29.64 4.22 4.10
C SER A 420 28.67 3.05 4.15
N VAL A 421 28.06 2.81 5.32
CA VAL A 421 26.89 1.95 5.44
C VAL A 421 25.78 2.66 4.69
N LYS A 422 25.65 2.33 3.40
CA LYS A 422 24.39 2.50 2.68
C LYS A 422 23.36 1.78 3.54
N VAL A 423 22.50 2.53 4.22
CA VAL A 423 21.33 1.97 4.87
C VAL A 423 20.49 1.39 3.74
N LEU A 424 20.66 0.09 3.51
CA LEU A 424 19.91 -0.64 2.51
C LEU A 424 18.49 -0.72 3.05
N GLY A 425 17.66 0.25 2.64
CA GLY A 425 16.23 0.24 2.88
C GLY A 425 15.67 -1.08 2.38
N GLY A 426 15.43 -2.01 3.32
CA GLY A 426 14.81 -3.31 3.07
C GLY A 426 13.34 -3.12 2.75
N GLY A 427 13.07 -2.50 1.59
CA GLY A 427 11.76 -2.13 1.12
C GLY A 427 10.93 -3.36 0.83
N ARG A 428 10.25 -3.89 1.84
CA ARG A 428 9.14 -4.83 1.65
C ARG A 428 7.94 -4.01 1.15
N THR A 429 7.97 -3.69 -0.14
CA THR A 429 7.01 -2.78 -0.78
C THR A 429 5.62 -3.40 -0.90
N SER A 430 4.81 -3.24 0.16
CA SER A 430 3.39 -3.04 -0.04
C SER A 430 3.19 -1.59 -0.53
N THR A 431 2.53 -1.40 -1.67
CA THR A 431 2.22 -0.06 -2.24
C THR A 431 1.10 0.63 -1.46
N LEU A 432 1.39 0.93 -0.20
CA LEU A 432 0.62 1.86 0.59
C LEU A 432 1.03 3.28 0.18
N ARG A 433 0.08 4.09 -0.29
CA ARG A 433 0.29 5.51 -0.60
C ARG A 433 -0.46 6.35 0.41
N LEU A 434 0.27 7.10 1.22
CA LEU A 434 -0.28 7.99 2.24
C LEU A 434 -0.48 9.40 1.67
N SER A 435 -1.70 9.95 1.76
CA SER A 435 -1.96 11.37 1.52
C SER A 435 -2.14 12.07 2.86
N ARG A 436 -1.14 12.85 3.28
CA ARG A 436 -1.13 13.53 4.60
C ARG A 436 -2.05 14.74 4.66
N LYS A 437 -2.29 15.40 3.54
CA LYS A 437 -3.26 16.50 3.46
C LYS A 437 -4.66 15.93 3.19
N PRO A 438 -5.70 16.34 3.94
CA PRO A 438 -7.07 16.13 3.49
C PRO A 438 -7.27 16.85 2.15
N ALA A 439 -8.23 16.40 1.34
CA ALA A 439 -8.40 16.82 -0.06
C ALA A 439 -8.95 18.26 -0.21
N GLY A 440 -8.22 19.26 0.28
CA GLY A 440 -8.60 20.67 0.28
C GLY A 440 -9.70 21.05 1.28
N GLN A 441 -10.03 20.16 2.23
CA GLN A 441 -11.16 20.33 3.15
C GLN A 441 -10.70 20.24 4.61
N THR A 442 -10.91 21.32 5.37
CA THR A 442 -10.72 21.34 6.83
C THR A 442 -11.72 20.40 7.49
N VAL A 443 -11.25 19.53 8.39
CA VAL A 443 -12.11 18.64 9.16
C VAL A 443 -12.50 19.28 10.50
N LEU A 444 -13.57 18.77 11.11
CA LEU A 444 -14.00 19.21 12.44
C LEU A 444 -13.37 18.32 13.52
N TRP A 445 -12.57 18.94 14.37
CA TRP A 445 -11.96 18.33 15.54
C TRP A 445 -12.73 18.70 16.80
N GLY A 446 -12.93 17.74 17.71
CA GLY A 446 -13.50 17.97 19.03
C GLY A 446 -12.48 17.71 20.13
N ILE A 447 -12.42 18.58 21.12
CA ILE A 447 -11.74 18.34 22.41
C ILE A 447 -12.81 18.31 23.51
N GLU A 448 -12.75 17.35 24.42
CA GLU A 448 -13.56 17.27 25.64
C GLU A 448 -13.49 18.58 26.44
N LYS A 449 -14.64 19.17 26.76
CA LYS A 449 -14.72 20.44 27.48
C LYS A 449 -15.07 20.20 28.94
N GLU A 450 -14.05 20.30 29.79
CA GLU A 450 -14.13 20.13 31.24
C GLU A 450 -13.43 21.29 31.96
N ASN A 451 -13.60 21.39 33.28
CA ASN A 451 -12.99 22.44 34.12
C ASN A 451 -12.04 21.86 35.19
N PHE A 452 -11.19 20.93 34.79
CA PHE A 452 -10.13 20.37 35.64
C PHE A 452 -8.78 21.05 35.37
N LYS A 453 -7.87 20.93 36.35
CA LYS A 453 -6.45 21.30 36.17
C LYS A 453 -5.74 20.27 35.30
N ILE A 454 -4.69 20.69 34.57
CA ILE A 454 -3.89 19.82 33.70
C ILE A 454 -3.42 18.56 34.46
N ARG A 455 -2.85 18.72 35.67
CA ARG A 455 -2.42 17.60 36.52
C ARG A 455 -3.50 16.59 36.93
N SER A 456 -4.78 16.89 36.67
CA SER A 456 -5.94 16.13 37.18
C SER A 456 -6.72 15.42 36.08
N ILE A 457 -6.43 15.65 34.80
CA ILE A 457 -7.18 15.07 33.68
C ILE A 457 -6.32 14.95 32.43
N ASP A 458 -6.60 13.95 31.62
CA ASP A 458 -6.09 13.82 30.26
C ASP A 458 -7.27 14.00 29.29
N LEU A 459 -7.45 15.17 28.69
CA LEU A 459 -8.64 15.50 27.88
C LEU A 459 -8.74 14.63 26.62
N MET A 460 -9.91 14.07 26.35
CA MET A 460 -10.16 13.34 25.10
C MET A 460 -10.24 14.28 23.90
N TRP A 461 -9.79 13.81 22.75
CA TRP A 461 -9.77 14.55 21.49
C TRP A 461 -9.99 13.60 20.30
N GLY A 462 -10.46 14.12 19.17
CA GLY A 462 -10.62 13.33 17.94
C GLY A 462 -11.46 14.04 16.88
N ARG A 463 -11.62 13.41 15.71
CA ARG A 463 -12.51 13.90 14.65
C ARG A 463 -13.97 13.69 15.05
N ILE A 464 -14.83 14.65 14.76
CA ILE A 464 -16.27 14.62 15.04
C ILE A 464 -17.09 14.91 13.78
N ASP A 465 -18.34 14.47 13.77
CA ASP A 465 -19.31 14.79 12.72
C ASP A 465 -19.63 16.30 12.74
N ASP A 466 -19.71 16.91 11.55
CA ASP A 466 -19.97 18.35 11.36
C ASP A 466 -21.19 18.87 12.13
N ARG A 467 -22.20 18.02 12.39
CA ARG A 467 -23.40 18.38 13.15
C ARG A 467 -23.13 18.81 14.61
N TYR A 468 -21.96 18.50 15.17
CA TYR A 468 -21.59 18.82 16.55
C TYR A 468 -20.74 20.12 16.68
N GLU A 469 -20.57 20.90 15.62
CA GLU A 469 -19.75 22.14 15.63
C GLU A 469 -20.15 23.15 16.72
N ASN A 470 -21.44 23.21 17.07
CA ASN A 470 -21.99 24.10 18.10
C ASN A 470 -22.39 23.37 19.40
N ASP A 471 -21.93 22.13 19.61
CA ASP A 471 -22.24 21.37 20.82
C ASP A 471 -21.56 21.98 22.06
N SER A 472 -22.29 22.05 23.17
CA SER A 472 -21.81 22.73 24.38
C SER A 472 -20.87 21.89 25.26
N SER A 473 -20.82 20.56 25.03
CA SER A 473 -20.01 19.57 25.76
C SER A 473 -18.56 19.42 25.28
N ILE A 474 -18.22 20.08 24.17
CA ILE A 474 -16.90 20.02 23.54
C ILE A 474 -16.41 21.42 23.13
N TRP A 475 -15.12 21.49 22.82
CA TRP A 475 -14.54 22.55 22.02
C TRP A 475 -14.34 22.06 20.59
N ALA A 476 -15.18 22.52 19.67
CA ALA A 476 -15.03 22.25 18.25
C ALA A 476 -14.01 23.21 17.59
N ILE A 477 -13.20 22.69 16.66
CA ILE A 477 -12.18 23.43 15.91
C ILE A 477 -12.16 22.91 14.46
N ARG A 478 -12.34 23.79 13.46
CA ARG A 478 -12.09 23.46 12.05
C ARG A 478 -10.63 23.72 11.69
N SER A 479 -9.93 22.70 11.23
CA SER A 479 -8.50 22.77 10.85
C SER A 479 -8.11 21.60 9.95
N GLU A 480 -6.96 21.69 9.28
CA GLU A 480 -6.34 20.53 8.60
C GLU A 480 -5.80 19.50 9.62
N GLY A 481 -5.34 19.96 10.79
CA GLY A 481 -4.83 19.12 11.88
C GLY A 481 -5.05 19.75 13.26
N LEU A 482 -4.80 18.98 14.32
CA LEU A 482 -5.05 19.37 15.72
C LEU A 482 -3.79 19.22 16.56
N TYR A 483 -3.33 20.31 17.17
CA TYR A 483 -2.37 20.25 18.28
C TYR A 483 -3.09 19.78 19.54
N LEU A 484 -2.57 18.71 20.13
CA LEU A 484 -3.23 17.98 21.21
C LEU A 484 -3.16 18.75 22.54
N PRO A 485 -4.22 18.70 23.38
CA PRO A 485 -4.24 19.41 24.67
C PRO A 485 -3.21 18.83 25.64
N ALA A 486 -2.71 19.66 26.55
CA ALA A 486 -1.90 19.20 27.68
C ALA A 486 -2.78 18.52 28.73
N GLY A 487 -2.37 17.33 29.17
CA GLY A 487 -2.98 16.55 30.24
C GLY A 487 -2.02 16.25 31.38
N ARG A 488 -2.49 15.40 32.31
CA ARG A 488 -1.71 14.89 33.45
C ARG A 488 -0.49 14.10 32.97
N SER A 489 -0.61 13.42 31.85
CA SER A 489 0.39 12.52 31.27
C SER A 489 1.64 13.24 30.77
N ALA A 490 1.56 14.56 30.52
CA ALA A 490 2.73 15.43 30.30
C ALA A 490 3.71 15.49 31.51
N PHE A 491 3.29 15.03 32.69
CA PHE A 491 4.09 15.07 33.93
C PHE A 491 4.54 13.70 34.46
N ASP A 492 4.08 12.58 33.88
CA ASP A 492 4.40 11.22 34.35
C ASP A 492 5.23 10.45 33.31
N VAL A 493 6.40 9.94 33.74
CA VAL A 493 7.31 9.11 32.93
C VAL A 493 7.12 7.61 33.12
N THR A 494 6.48 7.19 34.22
CA THR A 494 6.60 5.83 34.76
C THR A 494 5.53 4.87 34.29
N ALA A 495 4.33 5.35 33.99
CA ALA A 495 3.19 4.54 33.57
C ALA A 495 2.42 5.18 32.42
N LEU A 496 1.88 4.35 31.52
CA LEU A 496 0.88 4.80 30.55
C LEU A 496 -0.46 5.03 31.28
N PRO A 497 -1.21 6.10 30.96
CA PRO A 497 -2.38 6.50 31.74
C PRO A 497 -3.54 5.49 31.66
N SER A 498 -4.20 5.20 32.78
CA SER A 498 -5.35 4.31 32.82
C SER A 498 -6.52 4.86 31.98
N GLY A 499 -7.15 4.00 31.17
CA GLY A 499 -8.31 4.33 30.34
C GLY A 499 -7.98 4.34 28.83
N PRO A 500 -8.51 5.29 28.04
CA PRO A 500 -8.21 5.37 26.61
C PRO A 500 -6.75 5.75 26.36
N ALA A 501 -6.18 5.24 25.27
CA ALA A 501 -4.77 5.48 24.91
C ALA A 501 -4.52 6.86 24.24
N HIS A 502 -5.46 7.80 24.30
CA HIS A 502 -5.36 9.12 23.66
C HIS A 502 -4.21 9.97 24.22
N ALA A 503 -3.84 9.75 25.47
CA ALA A 503 -2.75 10.47 26.16
C ALA A 503 -1.39 9.74 26.12
N ALA A 504 -1.30 8.56 25.49
CA ALA A 504 -0.03 7.82 25.33
C ALA A 504 1.07 8.65 24.65
N HIS A 505 0.68 9.57 23.76
CA HIS A 505 1.56 10.49 23.07
C HIS A 505 2.30 11.45 24.03
N GLU A 506 1.67 11.82 25.16
CA GLU A 506 2.25 12.73 26.15
C GLU A 506 3.34 12.02 26.94
N THR A 507 3.01 10.84 27.50
CA THR A 507 3.97 9.97 28.22
C THR A 507 5.16 9.62 27.33
N THR A 508 4.95 9.30 26.04
CA THR A 508 6.03 8.96 25.12
C THR A 508 6.97 10.15 24.87
N TRP A 509 6.43 11.35 24.66
CA TRP A 509 7.26 12.56 24.55
C TRP A 509 8.04 12.85 25.84
N LYS A 510 7.39 12.68 26.99
CA LYS A 510 8.00 12.88 28.31
C LYS A 510 9.16 11.90 28.53
N GLN A 511 8.96 10.61 28.21
CA GLN A 511 10.02 9.58 28.21
C GLN A 511 11.18 9.93 27.27
N ILE A 512 10.92 10.48 26.08
CA ILE A 512 11.94 10.89 25.11
C ILE A 512 12.87 12.00 25.62
N TYR A 513 12.37 12.90 26.46
CA TYR A 513 13.22 13.95 27.04
C TYR A 513 13.87 13.55 28.37
N GLU A 514 13.22 12.71 29.19
CA GLU A 514 13.70 12.41 30.55
C GLU A 514 14.40 11.06 30.73
N THR A 515 14.07 10.03 29.94
CA THR A 515 14.53 8.66 30.21
C THR A 515 15.17 7.96 29.01
N ALA A 516 14.61 8.09 27.80
CA ALA A 516 15.02 7.36 26.59
C ALA A 516 16.50 7.54 26.21
N PHE A 517 17.05 8.73 26.47
CA PHE A 517 18.46 9.07 26.21
C PHE A 517 19.27 9.31 27.50
N ALA A 518 18.75 8.87 28.66
CA ALA A 518 19.32 9.15 29.98
C ALA A 518 19.72 7.90 30.77
N ARG A 519 19.24 6.70 30.39
CA ARG A 519 19.59 5.43 31.03
C ARG A 519 19.81 4.33 29.99
N ASP A 520 20.75 3.44 30.29
CA ASP A 520 21.05 2.25 29.48
C ASP A 520 20.15 1.04 29.84
N ASP A 521 19.13 1.26 30.68
CA ASP A 521 18.22 0.26 31.26
C ASP A 521 16.96 0.00 30.39
N TYR A 522 16.99 0.43 29.12
CA TYR A 522 15.94 0.18 28.14
C TYR A 522 16.28 -1.03 27.27
N LEU A 523 15.25 -1.83 26.94
CA LEU A 523 15.36 -2.99 26.05
C LEU A 523 15.80 -2.63 24.61
N VAL A 524 15.80 -1.35 24.26
CA VAL A 524 16.29 -0.80 23.00
C VAL A 524 17.24 0.35 23.30
N ASP A 525 18.42 0.30 22.70
CA ASP A 525 19.43 1.34 22.79
C ASP A 525 19.11 2.51 21.84
N TYR A 526 18.23 3.41 22.30
CA TYR A 526 17.91 4.65 21.59
C TYR A 526 19.07 5.65 21.56
N ARG A 527 20.14 5.46 22.35
CA ARG A 527 21.31 6.36 22.38
C ARG A 527 22.31 6.03 21.27
N GLY A 528 22.35 4.76 20.86
CA GLY A 528 23.43 4.18 20.08
C GLY A 528 24.69 3.95 20.91
N THR A 529 24.57 3.72 22.23
CA THR A 529 25.67 3.37 23.15
C THR A 529 26.35 2.06 22.75
N PHE A 530 25.55 1.05 22.41
CA PHE A 530 25.95 -0.31 22.04
C PHE A 530 25.54 -0.68 20.60
N ASP A 531 24.46 -0.09 20.06
CA ASP A 531 24.08 -0.22 18.64
C ASP A 531 24.85 0.81 17.78
N TYR A 532 25.98 0.37 17.25
CA TYR A 532 26.79 1.15 16.31
C TYR A 532 26.07 1.44 14.98
N ALA A 533 25.15 0.59 14.53
CA ALA A 533 24.38 0.85 13.31
C ALA A 533 23.38 1.99 13.55
N MET A 534 22.76 2.04 14.74
CA MET A 534 21.95 3.19 15.17
C MET A 534 22.77 4.47 15.24
N ARG A 535 23.96 4.42 15.85
CA ARG A 535 24.88 5.56 15.94
C ARG A 535 25.26 6.11 14.56
N ARG A 536 25.64 5.23 13.62
CA ARG A 536 25.94 5.63 12.23
C ARG A 536 24.71 6.19 11.51
N LYS A 537 23.51 5.63 11.71
CA LYS A 537 22.25 6.19 11.15
C LYS A 537 22.01 7.62 11.66
N TYR A 538 22.16 7.87 12.95
CA TYR A 538 21.98 9.20 13.53
C TYR A 538 23.04 10.21 13.06
N GLN A 539 24.31 9.81 12.95
CA GLN A 539 25.36 10.64 12.34
C GLN A 539 24.98 11.00 10.89
N ALA A 540 24.62 10.02 10.07
CA ALA A 540 24.24 10.25 8.67
C ALA A 540 23.02 11.18 8.50
N ILE A 541 22.02 11.10 9.39
CA ILE A 541 20.86 12.00 9.40
C ILE A 541 21.29 13.45 9.66
N VAL A 542 22.21 13.67 10.60
CA VAL A 542 22.74 15.01 10.94
C VAL A 542 23.69 15.53 9.86
N GLU A 543 24.55 14.67 9.29
CA GLU A 543 25.44 15.02 8.18
C GLU A 543 24.66 15.45 6.92
N GLN A 544 23.53 14.78 6.63
CA GLN A 544 22.65 15.11 5.50
C GLN A 544 21.79 16.35 5.76
N ASN A 545 21.34 16.56 7.00
CA ASN A 545 20.51 17.71 7.37
C ASN A 545 20.93 18.28 8.73
N PRO A 546 21.96 19.16 8.77
CA PRO A 546 22.49 19.71 10.03
C PRO A 546 21.48 20.54 10.83
N VAL A 547 20.45 21.09 10.18
CA VAL A 547 19.45 21.96 10.83
C VAL A 547 18.35 21.15 11.49
N ASN A 548 17.72 20.24 10.74
CA ASN A 548 16.54 19.50 11.21
C ASN A 548 16.84 18.05 11.62
N GLY A 549 18.00 17.49 11.28
CA GLY A 549 18.33 16.07 11.53
C GLY A 549 18.24 15.68 13.01
N TYR A 550 18.65 16.56 13.92
CA TYR A 550 18.50 16.38 15.37
C TYR A 550 17.03 16.25 15.82
N ALA A 551 16.11 16.96 15.16
CA ALA A 551 14.67 16.87 15.41
C ALA A 551 14.08 15.59 14.78
N SER A 552 14.48 15.26 13.55
CA SER A 552 14.09 14.01 12.87
C SER A 552 14.45 12.77 13.68
N ILE A 553 15.62 12.73 14.34
CA ILE A 553 16.02 11.63 15.24
C ILE A 553 14.99 11.44 16.38
N ARG A 554 14.56 12.52 17.04
CA ARG A 554 13.55 12.44 18.11
C ARG A 554 12.19 12.00 17.57
N ASN A 555 11.82 12.45 16.38
CA ASN A 555 10.56 12.09 15.74
C ASN A 555 10.50 10.60 15.37
N ILE A 556 11.57 10.00 14.82
CA ILE A 556 11.59 8.54 14.52
C ILE A 556 11.60 7.69 15.80
N VAL A 557 12.26 8.14 16.88
CA VAL A 557 12.24 7.46 18.20
C VAL A 557 10.83 7.52 18.82
N TRP A 558 10.13 8.65 18.69
CA TRP A 558 8.72 8.75 19.09
C TRP A 558 7.82 7.76 18.36
N THR A 559 7.99 7.63 17.05
CA THR A 559 7.21 6.69 16.24
C THR A 559 7.45 5.24 16.67
N ASP A 560 8.70 4.84 16.93
CA ASP A 560 9.04 3.48 17.38
C ASP A 560 8.46 3.16 18.78
N MET A 561 8.54 4.12 19.71
CA MET A 561 7.95 3.99 21.05
C MET A 561 6.41 3.90 21.01
N MET A 562 5.76 4.72 20.19
CA MET A 562 4.31 4.69 20.01
C MET A 562 3.84 3.39 19.35
N LEU A 563 4.50 2.95 18.28
CA LEU A 563 4.24 1.67 17.59
C LEU A 563 4.20 0.49 18.57
N ASN A 564 5.15 0.44 19.51
CA ASN A 564 5.21 -0.59 20.55
C ASN A 564 4.14 -0.42 21.64
N SER A 565 3.69 0.80 21.91
CA SER A 565 2.77 1.13 23.01
C SER A 565 1.28 1.02 22.64
N VAL A 566 0.89 1.36 21.41
CA VAL A 566 -0.53 1.47 20.99
C VAL A 566 -0.88 0.61 19.77
N VAL A 567 -2.18 0.45 19.54
CA VAL A 567 -2.78 -0.31 18.43
C VAL A 567 -4.16 0.26 18.06
N GLY A 568 -4.51 0.29 16.76
CA GLY A 568 -5.84 0.69 16.27
C GLY A 568 -6.92 -0.38 16.52
N THR A 569 -8.18 0.01 16.74
CA THR A 569 -9.26 -0.92 17.13
C THR A 569 -9.62 -1.97 16.07
N ALA A 570 -9.82 -3.22 16.50
CA ALA A 570 -10.27 -4.31 15.64
C ALA A 570 -11.79 -4.28 15.42
N THR A 571 -12.31 -3.25 14.76
CA THR A 571 -13.73 -3.14 14.37
C THR A 571 -13.89 -3.04 12.85
N ASN A 572 -14.92 -3.70 12.31
CA ASN A 572 -15.24 -3.66 10.89
C ASN A 572 -15.41 -2.20 10.43
N ALA A 573 -14.69 -1.81 9.38
CA ALA A 573 -14.76 -0.48 8.81
C ALA A 573 -15.43 -0.50 7.43
N THR A 574 -16.04 0.63 7.06
CA THR A 574 -16.44 0.89 5.68
C THR A 574 -15.23 1.48 4.92
N ALA A 575 -14.92 0.92 3.77
CA ALA A 575 -13.89 1.42 2.87
C ALA A 575 -14.50 1.79 1.51
N PHE A 576 -13.91 2.78 0.86
CA PHE A 576 -14.31 3.20 -0.49
C PHE A 576 -13.55 2.33 -1.50
N PHE A 577 -14.22 1.32 -2.06
CA PHE A 577 -13.60 0.25 -2.85
C PHE A 577 -14.00 0.33 -4.32
N SER A 578 -13.02 0.16 -5.21
CA SER A 578 -13.19 0.02 -6.66
C SER A 578 -12.64 -1.33 -7.10
N ALA A 579 -13.54 -2.26 -7.43
CA ALA A 579 -13.17 -3.60 -7.90
C ALA A 579 -12.48 -3.53 -9.26
N TYR A 580 -11.44 -4.34 -9.45
CA TYR A 580 -10.93 -4.63 -10.78
C TYR A 580 -11.87 -5.61 -11.48
N LYS A 581 -12.20 -5.33 -12.74
CA LYS A 581 -12.93 -6.22 -13.63
C LYS A 581 -12.02 -6.64 -14.78
N PRO A 582 -12.05 -7.92 -15.20
CA PRO A 582 -11.34 -8.34 -16.39
C PRO A 582 -11.87 -7.56 -17.60
N SER A 583 -10.95 -7.15 -18.48
CA SER A 583 -11.29 -6.54 -19.76
C SER A 583 -10.61 -7.34 -20.87
N ILE A 584 -11.29 -7.49 -22.01
CA ILE A 584 -10.70 -8.12 -23.19
C ILE A 584 -10.31 -7.00 -24.15
N GLU A 585 -9.06 -7.03 -24.61
CA GLU A 585 -8.59 -6.19 -25.70
C GLU A 585 -8.49 -7.00 -27.00
N TYR A 586 -8.94 -6.41 -28.11
CA TYR A 586 -8.82 -7.00 -29.45
C TYR A 586 -7.85 -6.22 -30.36
N ARG A 587 -6.83 -6.91 -30.87
CA ARG A 587 -5.89 -6.37 -31.86
C ARG A 587 -6.50 -6.38 -33.26
N MET A 588 -6.99 -5.22 -33.69
CA MET A 588 -7.66 -5.01 -34.99
C MET A 588 -6.97 -5.62 -36.22
N PRO A 589 -5.62 -5.70 -36.36
CA PRO A 589 -4.98 -6.35 -37.50
C PRO A 589 -5.40 -7.82 -37.71
N PHE A 590 -5.71 -8.55 -36.64
CA PHE A 590 -6.14 -9.95 -36.70
C PHE A 590 -7.59 -10.11 -37.20
N ALA A 591 -8.41 -9.05 -37.19
CA ALA A 591 -9.77 -9.08 -37.74
C ALA A 591 -9.82 -8.88 -39.26
N ILE A 592 -8.72 -8.49 -39.93
CA ILE A 592 -8.71 -8.17 -41.37
C ILE A 592 -9.24 -9.35 -42.24
N PRO A 593 -8.81 -10.62 -42.05
CA PRO A 593 -9.38 -11.75 -42.81
C PRO A 593 -10.87 -11.94 -42.57
N GLY A 594 -11.33 -11.64 -41.35
CA GLY A 594 -12.73 -11.76 -40.93
C GLY A 594 -13.63 -10.71 -41.57
N PHE A 595 -13.16 -9.46 -41.69
CA PHE A 595 -13.89 -8.42 -42.41
C PHE A 595 -13.99 -8.72 -43.92
N ILE A 596 -12.93 -9.25 -44.53
CA ILE A 596 -12.96 -9.71 -45.94
C ILE A 596 -13.97 -10.85 -46.10
N LEU A 597 -13.94 -11.84 -45.20
CA LEU A 597 -14.87 -12.96 -45.21
C LEU A 597 -16.33 -12.50 -45.04
N LEU A 598 -16.61 -11.57 -44.11
CA LEU A 598 -17.93 -11.00 -43.88
C LEU A 598 -18.42 -10.20 -45.11
N ALA A 599 -17.54 -9.42 -45.74
CA ALA A 599 -17.86 -8.66 -46.95
C ALA A 599 -18.20 -9.55 -48.16
N ILE A 600 -17.66 -10.77 -48.23
CA ILE A 600 -18.02 -11.76 -49.27
C ILE A 600 -19.31 -12.50 -48.88
N TRP A 601 -19.42 -12.95 -47.63
CA TRP A 601 -20.51 -13.79 -47.15
C TRP A 601 -21.84 -13.06 -46.99
N LEU A 602 -21.84 -11.86 -46.39
CA LEU A 602 -23.09 -11.17 -46.06
C LEU A 602 -23.92 -10.84 -47.33
N PRO A 603 -23.35 -10.31 -48.43
CA PRO A 603 -24.11 -10.11 -49.66
C PRO A 603 -24.55 -11.41 -50.32
N SER A 604 -23.71 -12.46 -50.34
CA SER A 604 -24.07 -13.73 -50.99
C SER A 604 -25.21 -14.44 -50.25
N PHE A 605 -25.16 -14.44 -48.92
CA PHE A 605 -26.16 -15.02 -48.05
C PHE A 605 -27.50 -14.28 -48.11
N LEU A 606 -27.48 -12.94 -48.01
CA LEU A 606 -28.70 -12.12 -48.12
C LEU A 606 -29.35 -12.26 -49.50
N LEU A 607 -28.57 -12.23 -50.59
CA LEU A 607 -29.10 -12.39 -51.95
C LEU A 607 -29.71 -13.78 -52.16
N ALA A 608 -29.09 -14.84 -51.63
CA ALA A 608 -29.65 -16.19 -51.67
C ALA A 608 -30.97 -16.30 -50.88
N ILE A 609 -31.07 -15.67 -49.70
CA ILE A 609 -32.30 -15.62 -48.90
C ILE A 609 -33.42 -14.87 -49.65
N VAL A 610 -33.11 -13.72 -50.26
CA VAL A 610 -34.09 -12.94 -51.04
C VAL A 610 -34.61 -13.74 -52.24
N LEU A 611 -33.72 -14.40 -53.00
CA LEU A 611 -34.11 -15.25 -54.12
C LEU A 611 -34.97 -16.47 -53.71
N PHE A 612 -34.73 -17.01 -52.51
CA PHE A 612 -35.54 -18.07 -51.93
C PHE A 612 -36.93 -17.55 -51.49
N GLY A 613 -36.96 -16.42 -50.77
CA GLY A 613 -38.20 -15.78 -50.30
C GLY A 613 -39.10 -15.24 -51.41
N MET A 614 -38.51 -14.77 -52.53
CA MET A 614 -39.25 -14.38 -53.73
C MET A 614 -39.77 -15.58 -54.56
N GLY A 615 -39.49 -16.82 -54.14
CA GLY A 615 -39.97 -18.03 -54.82
C GLY A 615 -39.30 -18.31 -56.17
N ALA A 616 -38.22 -17.59 -56.51
CA ALA A 616 -37.46 -17.77 -57.75
C ALA A 616 -36.65 -19.09 -57.77
N LEU A 617 -36.39 -19.67 -56.60
CA LEU A 617 -35.69 -20.94 -56.41
C LEU A 617 -36.65 -21.99 -55.81
N ARG A 618 -37.53 -22.57 -56.64
CA ARG A 618 -38.39 -23.69 -56.20
C ARG A 618 -37.56 -24.97 -56.08
N LEU A 619 -37.66 -25.65 -54.92
CA LEU A 619 -37.01 -26.95 -54.68
C LEU A 619 -37.27 -28.00 -55.77
N GLY A 620 -38.48 -28.00 -56.36
CA GLY A 620 -38.81 -28.89 -57.49
C GLY A 620 -37.96 -28.63 -58.74
N TYR A 621 -37.78 -27.36 -59.14
CA TYR A 621 -36.97 -26.99 -60.30
C TYR A 621 -35.49 -27.37 -60.10
N MET A 622 -34.95 -27.15 -58.90
CA MET A 622 -33.61 -27.61 -58.57
C MET A 622 -33.52 -29.14 -58.71
N ARG A 623 -34.47 -29.89 -58.13
CA ARG A 623 -34.48 -31.36 -58.17
C ARG A 623 -34.54 -31.91 -59.60
N ASP A 624 -35.33 -31.31 -60.49
CA ASP A 624 -35.37 -31.68 -61.91
C ASP A 624 -34.05 -31.34 -62.62
N VAL A 625 -33.46 -30.18 -62.35
CA VAL A 625 -32.15 -29.78 -62.87
C VAL A 625 -31.06 -30.79 -62.46
N PHE A 626 -31.03 -31.25 -61.20
CA PHE A 626 -30.11 -32.31 -60.77
C PHE A 626 -30.38 -33.65 -61.47
N ASN A 627 -31.64 -34.05 -61.61
CA ASN A 627 -32.01 -35.29 -62.31
C ASN A 627 -31.53 -35.30 -63.78
N HIS A 628 -31.52 -34.14 -64.45
CA HIS A 628 -31.02 -34.00 -65.83
C HIS A 628 -29.48 -34.00 -65.95
N THR A 629 -28.73 -33.83 -64.86
CA THR A 629 -27.26 -33.94 -64.86
C THR A 629 -26.73 -35.37 -64.66
N SER A 630 -27.61 -36.35 -64.37
CA SER A 630 -27.25 -37.76 -64.28
C SER A 630 -27.04 -38.38 -65.67
N ILE A 631 -25.79 -38.37 -66.16
CA ILE A 631 -25.38 -38.98 -67.44
C ILE A 631 -25.29 -40.52 -67.28
N GLY A 632 -26.44 -41.16 -67.04
CA GLY A 632 -26.55 -42.62 -66.83
C GLY A 632 -27.26 -43.39 -67.94
N ARG A 633 -27.84 -42.71 -68.95
CA ARG A 633 -28.73 -43.35 -69.94
C ARG A 633 -28.52 -42.96 -71.42
N ALA A 634 -27.40 -42.32 -71.76
CA ALA A 634 -27.09 -41.91 -73.15
C ALA A 634 -26.06 -42.80 -73.87
N VAL A 635 -25.41 -43.76 -73.19
CA VAL A 635 -24.28 -44.54 -73.72
C VAL A 635 -24.57 -46.05 -73.72
N VAL A 636 -25.66 -46.45 -74.37
CA VAL A 636 -26.00 -47.87 -74.62
C VAL A 636 -26.04 -48.19 -76.13
N GLY A 637 -25.90 -47.18 -77.00
CA GLY A 637 -26.02 -47.33 -78.45
C GLY A 637 -24.72 -47.53 -79.25
N ALA A 638 -23.54 -47.54 -78.62
CA ALA A 638 -22.26 -47.44 -79.33
C ALA A 638 -21.10 -48.23 -78.67
N SER A 639 -21.27 -49.55 -78.49
CA SER A 639 -20.15 -50.50 -78.25
C SER A 639 -20.56 -51.96 -78.47
N SER A 640 -21.29 -52.24 -79.54
CA SER A 640 -21.12 -53.53 -80.24
C SER A 640 -19.82 -53.46 -81.06
N LEU A 641 -19.14 -54.60 -81.23
CA LEU A 641 -17.86 -54.77 -81.97
C LEU A 641 -16.57 -54.35 -81.24
N ARG A 642 -16.14 -55.14 -80.24
CA ARG A 642 -14.85 -55.84 -80.34
C ARG A 642 -14.77 -57.02 -79.36
N ASP A 643 -14.45 -58.19 -79.88
CA ASP A 643 -14.39 -59.46 -79.13
C ASP A 643 -13.04 -59.70 -78.42
N GLU A 644 -13.12 -60.58 -77.41
CA GLU A 644 -12.14 -61.56 -76.90
C GLU A 644 -10.65 -61.14 -76.75
N ASN A 645 -10.00 -61.40 -75.62
CA ASN A 645 -9.75 -62.78 -75.13
C ASN A 645 -9.16 -62.80 -73.70
N SER A 646 -9.50 -63.83 -72.90
CA SER A 646 -8.71 -64.44 -71.79
C SER A 646 -8.20 -63.58 -70.61
N SER A 647 -8.11 -64.07 -69.36
CA SER A 647 -8.84 -65.08 -68.57
C SER A 647 -8.31 -65.06 -67.12
N ASN A 648 -9.09 -65.57 -66.17
CA ASN A 648 -8.71 -65.95 -64.79
C ASN A 648 -8.56 -64.84 -63.73
N GLN A 649 -8.65 -65.33 -62.49
CA GLN A 649 -9.05 -64.66 -61.24
C GLN A 649 -8.21 -65.28 -60.10
N PRO A 650 -8.43 -64.89 -58.83
CA PRO A 650 -7.79 -63.79 -58.11
C PRO A 650 -6.60 -64.25 -57.24
N GLU A 651 -5.75 -63.31 -56.79
CA GLU A 651 -4.85 -63.55 -55.66
C GLU A 651 -5.31 -62.85 -54.37
N LEU A 652 -5.16 -63.63 -53.31
CA LEU A 652 -5.27 -63.32 -51.89
C LEU A 652 -3.84 -63.06 -51.38
N PHE A 653 -3.55 -61.98 -50.64
CA PHE A 653 -2.86 -62.04 -49.33
C PHE A 653 -2.58 -60.65 -48.69
N VAL A 654 -2.56 -60.68 -47.36
CA VAL A 654 -2.06 -59.71 -46.36
C VAL A 654 -0.51 -59.85 -46.32
N PRO A 655 0.36 -58.84 -46.06
CA PRO A 655 0.57 -58.21 -44.73
C PRO A 655 1.14 -56.76 -44.85
N ALA A 656 1.84 -56.10 -43.91
CA ALA A 656 2.34 -56.42 -42.56
C ALA A 656 2.41 -55.14 -41.69
N ASP A 657 2.73 -55.32 -40.41
CA ASP A 657 2.90 -54.30 -39.38
C ASP A 657 4.38 -53.85 -39.20
N SER A 658 4.61 -52.92 -38.26
CA SER A 658 5.80 -52.74 -37.39
C SER A 658 6.87 -51.66 -37.64
N SER A 659 7.38 -51.16 -36.49
CA SER A 659 8.63 -50.40 -36.21
C SER A 659 8.78 -48.98 -36.80
N SER A 660 8.90 -47.89 -36.02
CA SER A 660 10.00 -47.48 -35.09
C SER A 660 11.22 -46.94 -35.87
N GLU A 661 12.01 -45.94 -35.45
CA GLU A 661 12.48 -45.46 -34.13
C GLU A 661 13.04 -44.00 -34.30
N THR A 662 12.97 -43.07 -33.33
CA THR A 662 14.08 -42.49 -32.49
C THR A 662 15.30 -41.87 -33.23
N ALA A 663 16.08 -40.89 -32.72
CA ALA A 663 16.03 -39.94 -31.58
C ALA A 663 17.17 -38.87 -31.72
N HIS A 664 17.40 -38.05 -30.67
CA HIS A 664 18.60 -37.22 -30.38
C HIS A 664 18.81 -35.95 -31.26
N ASP A 665 19.50 -34.85 -30.88
CA ASP A 665 19.89 -34.17 -29.61
C ASP A 665 20.41 -32.74 -30.01
N GLY A 666 20.78 -31.76 -29.16
CA GLY A 666 20.84 -31.59 -27.70
C GLY A 666 21.93 -30.56 -27.30
N ASN A 667 21.82 -29.91 -26.12
CA ASN A 667 22.87 -29.12 -25.41
C ASN A 667 23.36 -27.80 -26.13
N ASP A 668 23.94 -26.74 -25.51
CA ASP A 668 24.17 -26.33 -24.11
C ASP A 668 24.62 -24.82 -24.01
N VAL A 669 24.31 -24.14 -22.88
CA VAL A 669 25.25 -23.32 -22.02
C VAL A 669 25.52 -21.77 -22.14
N TRP A 670 25.08 -21.04 -21.09
CA TRP A 670 25.60 -19.90 -20.25
C TRP A 670 26.01 -18.45 -20.69
N VAL A 671 25.73 -17.52 -19.73
CA VAL A 671 26.34 -16.20 -19.32
C VAL A 671 25.78 -14.86 -19.88
N GLY A 672 25.41 -13.92 -18.98
CA GLY A 672 25.26 -12.47 -19.26
C GLY A 672 24.33 -11.70 -18.28
N SER A 673 24.61 -10.43 -17.93
CA SER A 673 24.00 -9.69 -16.79
C SER A 673 23.33 -8.33 -17.11
N GLU A 674 22.51 -7.87 -16.15
CA GLU A 674 22.23 -6.46 -15.71
C GLU A 674 21.01 -5.61 -16.20
N ALA A 675 20.41 -4.96 -15.16
CA ALA A 675 19.68 -3.68 -15.07
C ALA A 675 18.27 -3.44 -15.71
N THR A 676 17.37 -2.86 -14.90
CA THR A 676 15.98 -2.45 -15.25
C THR A 676 15.62 -1.05 -14.70
N PRO A 677 14.68 -0.32 -15.32
CA PRO A 677 14.01 0.85 -14.73
C PRO A 677 12.69 0.49 -14.00
N VAL A 678 12.20 1.40 -13.13
CA VAL A 678 11.24 1.14 -12.03
C VAL A 678 9.86 1.76 -12.24
N THR A 679 8.77 1.07 -11.84
CA THR A 679 7.45 1.64 -11.45
C THR A 679 6.68 0.63 -10.58
N LEU A 680 5.85 1.07 -9.59
CA LEU A 680 5.22 0.18 -8.59
C LEU A 680 3.67 0.29 -8.46
N PHE A 681 3.03 -0.88 -8.39
CA PHE A 681 1.63 -1.19 -8.03
C PHE A 681 1.62 -2.46 -7.14
N LEU A 682 0.57 -2.68 -6.33
CA LEU A 682 0.35 -3.95 -5.60
C LEU A 682 -0.61 -4.88 -6.32
N ASP A 683 -0.32 -6.17 -6.20
CA ASP A 683 -1.19 -7.29 -6.55
C ASP A 683 -1.00 -8.44 -5.54
N ARG A 684 -1.95 -9.38 -5.47
CA ARG A 684 -1.97 -10.49 -4.50
C ARG A 684 -1.75 -11.84 -5.19
N GLY A 685 -0.48 -12.20 -5.41
CA GLY A 685 -0.08 -13.49 -5.99
C GLY A 685 0.12 -14.61 -4.96
N SER A 686 -0.43 -15.79 -5.25
CA SER A 686 -0.16 -17.04 -4.53
C SER A 686 1.04 -17.77 -5.15
N THR A 687 1.98 -18.23 -4.33
CA THR A 687 2.83 -19.41 -4.63
C THR A 687 3.44 -19.94 -3.33
N TYR A 688 3.39 -21.26 -3.15
CA TYR A 688 4.20 -21.99 -2.18
C TYR A 688 5.47 -22.47 -2.88
N GLU A 689 6.65 -22.12 -2.38
CA GLU A 689 7.88 -22.87 -2.66
C GLU A 689 8.55 -23.29 -1.35
N THR A 690 8.61 -24.60 -1.14
CA THR A 690 9.37 -25.24 -0.06
C THR A 690 10.79 -25.50 -0.54
N VAL A 691 11.78 -24.81 0.04
CA VAL A 691 13.20 -25.11 -0.18
C VAL A 691 13.67 -26.12 0.87
N PRO A 692 14.27 -27.27 0.48
CA PRO A 692 14.76 -28.25 1.43
C PRO A 692 16.09 -27.80 2.08
N LEU A 693 16.26 -28.14 3.35
CA LEU A 693 17.54 -28.11 4.05
C LEU A 693 18.44 -29.24 3.51
N GLU A 694 19.62 -28.90 3.01
CA GLU A 694 20.68 -29.89 2.76
C GLU A 694 21.90 -29.59 3.64
N SER A 695 22.18 -30.51 4.56
CA SER A 695 23.32 -30.42 5.47
C SER A 695 24.59 -30.93 4.79
N THR A 696 25.69 -30.17 4.84
CA THR A 696 27.03 -30.69 4.53
C THR A 696 27.98 -30.50 5.71
N GLY A 697 27.96 -31.46 6.62
CA GLY A 697 29.01 -31.64 7.61
C GLY A 697 30.20 -32.42 7.02
N ARG A 698 31.38 -31.81 7.08
CA ARG A 698 32.67 -32.48 7.35
C ARG A 698 33.32 -31.64 8.46
N HIS A 699 33.78 -32.17 9.59
CA HIS A 699 34.02 -33.56 9.97
C HIS A 699 33.03 -34.12 11.00
#